data_AF-A0A178WER9-F1
#
_entry.id   AF-A0A178WER9-F1
#
_cell.length_a   1.000
_cell.length_b   1.000
_cell.length_c   1.000
_cell.angle_alpha   90.00
_cell.angle_beta   90.00
_cell.angle_gamma   90.00
#
_symmetry.space_group_name_H-M   'P 1'
#
loop_
_entity.id
_entity.type
_entity.pdbx_description
1 polymer ?
#
loop_
_entity_poly.entity_id
_entity_poly.type
_entity_poly.pdbx_seq_one_letter_code
_entity_poly.pdbx_strand_id
1 'polypeptide(L)'
;MEDRQNDQNDDVFSFFSPSFSAATPSTLFNRSAYSSSSSSGDDESQPSVDDSNKRIDYMIQFLDRRLSEDGNHDGIGDGNGSDSLPEFVGKCGESGIFKVPIRSAVHPNRPPSLDVRPHPLRETQIGRFLRTMTSTERQLWTGGEDGALRVWEFSELYGSGRGLEVEDTAPYKESLGNEFGSAAVVCMIGDEGSRVVWSGHRDGRIRCWRLRGDHGIEEALSWQAHRGPVLSIAISAYGDIWSGSEGGALKVWPWDGALGKSLSLKMEERHMAALAVERSYIDPRNMVSANGFANTLTSDVTFLVSDLTRARVWSASPLTFAIWDARTRDLIKVFNIDGQLENRPENSVYPDFGSEEEGKMKVTASKKEKAQSSLGFFQRSRNAIMGAADAVRRAATKGGFCDDSRKTEAIVISVDGMIWTGSSNGILMRWDGNGNCLQEFAYESSGILCMFTFCSRLWVGYSNGTVQVWDLEGKLLGGWVAHSGPVIKMAIGAGYLFTLANHGGIRGWNVTSPGPLDNVLRAELAGKEFLYSRIENLKILAGTWNVGEGRASTDSLVSWLGCAATGVEIVVVGLQEVEMGAGVLAMSAAKETVGLEGSPLGQWWLDMIGKTLDEGSSFVRVGSRQLAGLLICVWVRHDLKPHVGDVDAAAVPCGFGRAIGNKGAVGVRLRMYDRVLCFVNCHFAAHLEAVNRRNADFDHVYRTMTFSRQSSSLNAGVAGASFGVTMPRGGNALGVNTIEARPELSEADMVIFLGDFNYRLDDITYDETRDFISQRCFDWLREKDQLHTEMEAGNVFQGMREAIIRFPPTYKFERHQAGLAGYDSGEKKRIPAWCDRILYRDNKKHLGAECSLDCPVVSSISQYDACMEVTDSDHKPVRCVFSVKIARVDESVRRQEYGNIINSNKKIKVLLGELSKVPETIVSTNNIILQNQDSTILRITNKSEKNIAFFKIICEGQSKIEEDGQAHDHRARGSFGFPQWLEVSPGTGTIKPNQIAEVSVHLEDFPTVEEFVDGVAQNSWCEDTRDKEVILVLVVHGRFSTETRKHRIRVRHCPRGGPAKNHFNDGTKTSGQINALHRSDYHQLSNTLDVVEQLKNLHSP
;
A
#
# COMPACT_ATOMS: atom_id res chain seq x y z
N MET A 1 74.82 -14.81 -18.83
CA MET A 1 75.48 -14.07 -17.74
C MET A 1 75.62 -12.65 -18.27
N GLU A 2 74.88 -11.64 -17.85
CA GLU A 2 73.85 -11.42 -16.83
C GLU A 2 73.64 -9.91 -16.99
N ASP A 3 72.66 -9.49 -17.80
CA ASP A 3 72.71 -8.15 -18.39
C ASP A 3 71.32 -7.72 -18.90
N ARG A 4 70.96 -6.44 -18.69
CA ARG A 4 69.99 -5.61 -19.48
C ARG A 4 68.48 -5.95 -19.42
N GLN A 5 67.53 -5.05 -19.75
CA GLN A 5 67.42 -3.56 -19.81
C GLN A 5 65.91 -3.23 -20.02
N ASN A 6 65.51 -1.96 -19.78
CA ASN A 6 64.59 -1.07 -20.56
C ASN A 6 63.39 -1.65 -21.39
N ASP A 7 62.29 -0.95 -21.71
CA ASP A 7 61.80 0.40 -21.39
C ASP A 7 60.28 0.51 -21.68
N GLN A 8 59.67 1.57 -21.15
CA GLN A 8 58.58 2.41 -21.69
C GLN A 8 57.91 2.04 -23.05
N ASN A 9 56.58 2.13 -23.15
CA ASN A 9 55.95 3.35 -23.73
C ASN A 9 54.40 3.37 -23.76
N ASP A 10 53.92 4.60 -23.63
CA ASP A 10 52.56 5.11 -23.65
C ASP A 10 51.84 5.01 -25.03
N ASP A 11 50.55 4.67 -24.99
CA ASP A 11 49.38 5.54 -25.27
C ASP A 11 49.17 6.35 -26.60
N VAL A 12 47.88 6.65 -26.87
CA VAL A 12 47.31 7.73 -27.71
C VAL A 12 47.08 7.59 -29.26
N PHE A 13 45.78 7.51 -29.64
CA PHE A 13 45.02 8.06 -30.81
C PHE A 13 45.58 7.96 -32.27
N SER A 14 44.80 7.55 -33.29
CA SER A 14 43.78 8.42 -33.95
C SER A 14 42.99 7.79 -35.14
N PHE A 15 41.85 8.42 -35.48
CA PHE A 15 40.89 8.26 -36.61
C PHE A 15 41.45 7.84 -37.99
N PHE A 16 40.77 7.07 -38.85
CA PHE A 16 39.55 7.45 -39.63
C PHE A 16 38.88 6.25 -40.36
N SER A 17 37.56 6.34 -40.62
CA SER A 17 36.73 5.46 -41.48
C SER A 17 37.03 5.69 -43.00
N PRO A 18 36.55 4.89 -44.02
CA PRO A 18 35.18 4.32 -44.12
C PRO A 18 34.91 3.00 -44.92
N SER A 19 33.78 2.35 -44.60
CA SER A 19 32.78 1.71 -45.50
C SER A 19 33.06 0.48 -46.41
N PHE A 20 31.97 -0.29 -46.59
CA PHE A 20 31.58 -1.22 -47.69
C PHE A 20 32.02 -2.71 -47.74
N SER A 21 30.97 -3.57 -47.71
CA SER A 21 30.84 -4.88 -48.40
C SER A 21 31.75 -6.04 -47.94
N ALA A 22 31.45 -7.33 -48.19
CA ALA A 22 30.21 -8.09 -48.34
C ALA A 22 30.61 -9.59 -48.35
N ALA A 23 29.82 -10.50 -47.74
CA ALA A 23 30.01 -11.94 -47.93
C ALA A 23 28.75 -12.77 -47.59
N THR A 24 28.16 -13.37 -48.62
CA THR A 24 27.27 -14.54 -48.60
C THR A 24 27.86 -15.57 -49.59
N PRO A 25 27.24 -16.73 -49.89
CA PRO A 25 27.01 -17.88 -49.00
C PRO A 25 27.45 -19.22 -49.67
N SER A 26 27.16 -20.38 -49.06
CA SER A 26 27.04 -21.70 -49.76
C SER A 26 26.28 -22.70 -48.86
N THR A 27 25.08 -23.25 -49.19
CA THR A 27 24.67 -24.24 -50.23
C THR A 27 25.16 -25.68 -49.96
N LEU A 28 24.45 -26.80 -50.17
CA LEU A 28 23.10 -27.22 -50.68
C LEU A 28 22.88 -28.69 -50.18
N PHE A 29 21.72 -29.37 -50.16
CA PHE A 29 20.77 -29.78 -51.23
C PHE A 29 19.42 -30.23 -50.55
N ASN A 30 18.21 -29.83 -51.00
CA ASN A 30 17.41 -30.29 -52.17
C ASN A 30 16.91 -31.75 -52.07
N ARG A 31 15.61 -32.08 -52.18
CA ARG A 31 14.57 -31.85 -53.23
C ARG A 31 13.16 -32.21 -52.65
N SER A 32 11.97 -32.15 -53.28
CA SER A 32 11.31 -31.49 -54.46
C SER A 32 9.85 -31.99 -54.54
N ALA A 33 8.82 -31.37 -55.17
CA ALA A 33 8.53 -30.01 -55.65
C ALA A 33 7.09 -29.96 -56.28
N TYR A 34 6.65 -28.77 -56.72
CA TYR A 34 5.53 -28.45 -57.65
C TYR A 34 4.10 -28.18 -57.15
N SER A 35 3.43 -27.33 -57.92
CA SER A 35 2.28 -26.48 -57.60
C SER A 35 1.11 -26.67 -58.57
N SER A 36 -0.10 -26.26 -58.16
CA SER A 36 -1.05 -25.59 -59.06
C SER A 36 -2.13 -24.82 -58.28
N SER A 37 -2.79 -23.88 -58.95
CA SER A 37 -3.60 -22.79 -58.38
C SER A 37 -5.11 -23.05 -58.37
N SER A 38 -5.84 -22.51 -57.39
CA SER A 38 -7.14 -21.84 -57.65
C SER A 38 -7.66 -21.00 -56.47
N SER A 39 -8.53 -20.06 -56.85
CA SER A 39 -9.13 -18.91 -56.18
C SER A 39 -9.89 -19.07 -54.84
N SER A 40 -9.92 -17.93 -54.13
CA SER A 40 -11.05 -17.27 -53.44
C SER A 40 -11.63 -17.80 -52.12
N GLY A 41 -11.69 -16.90 -51.14
CA GLY A 41 -12.76 -16.86 -50.12
C GLY A 41 -12.26 -16.78 -48.67
N ASP A 42 -12.70 -15.72 -47.98
CA ASP A 42 -12.84 -15.61 -46.52
C ASP A 42 -11.57 -15.74 -45.64
N ASP A 43 -10.96 -14.58 -45.36
CA ASP A 43 -9.82 -14.42 -44.47
C ASP A 43 -10.26 -14.34 -42.99
N GLU A 44 -10.62 -15.50 -42.42
CA GLU A 44 -10.66 -15.65 -40.95
C GLU A 44 -9.24 -15.49 -40.39
N SER A 45 -9.00 -14.39 -39.67
CA SER A 45 -7.72 -14.11 -39.01
C SER A 45 -7.40 -15.17 -37.95
N GLN A 46 -6.73 -16.27 -38.36
CA GLN A 46 -6.25 -17.30 -37.45
C GLN A 46 -5.24 -16.73 -36.45
N PRO A 47 -5.18 -17.25 -35.21
CA PRO A 47 -4.12 -16.91 -34.27
C PRO A 47 -2.75 -17.29 -34.87
N SER A 48 -1.69 -16.64 -34.41
CA SER A 48 -0.34 -16.97 -34.89
C SER A 48 -0.04 -18.46 -34.62
N VAL A 49 0.65 -19.12 -35.55
CA VAL A 49 1.07 -20.52 -35.38
C VAL A 49 1.93 -20.67 -34.13
N ASP A 50 2.67 -19.63 -33.76
CA ASP A 50 3.54 -19.58 -32.59
C ASP A 50 2.76 -19.52 -31.26
N ASP A 51 1.69 -18.73 -31.16
CA ASP A 51 0.77 -18.74 -30.00
C ASP A 51 0.01 -20.06 -29.89
N SER A 52 -0.37 -20.64 -31.04
CA SER A 52 -1.06 -21.91 -31.11
C SER A 52 -0.18 -23.05 -30.62
N ASN A 53 1.08 -23.08 -31.06
CA ASN A 53 2.09 -24.04 -30.61
C ASN A 53 2.41 -23.85 -29.12
N LYS A 54 2.66 -22.63 -28.64
CA LYS A 54 2.86 -22.38 -27.20
C LYS A 54 1.68 -22.84 -26.35
N ARG A 55 0.45 -22.60 -26.80
CA ARG A 55 -0.77 -23.07 -26.10
C ARG A 55 -0.84 -24.60 -26.10
N ILE A 56 -0.49 -25.26 -27.20
CA ILE A 56 -0.41 -26.71 -27.29
C ILE A 56 0.70 -27.24 -26.39
N ASP A 57 1.89 -26.66 -26.38
CA ASP A 57 3.01 -27.04 -25.52
C ASP A 57 2.66 -26.87 -24.03
N TYR A 58 1.98 -25.79 -23.64
CA TYR A 58 1.48 -25.62 -22.26
C TYR A 58 0.34 -26.59 -21.94
N MET A 59 -0.55 -26.90 -22.88
CA MET A 59 -1.59 -27.92 -22.68
C MET A 59 -0.98 -29.32 -22.58
N ILE A 60 0.06 -29.64 -23.35
CA ILE A 60 0.81 -30.89 -23.27
C ILE A 60 1.58 -30.93 -21.95
N GLN A 61 2.28 -29.88 -21.53
CA GLN A 61 2.94 -29.85 -20.22
C GLN A 61 1.94 -29.96 -19.06
N PHE A 62 0.75 -29.35 -19.18
CA PHE A 62 -0.33 -29.49 -18.19
C PHE A 62 -0.90 -30.91 -18.17
N LEU A 63 -1.12 -31.52 -19.35
CA LEU A 63 -1.61 -32.88 -19.50
C LEU A 63 -0.57 -33.91 -19.06
N ASP A 64 0.68 -33.83 -19.52
CA ASP A 64 1.80 -34.66 -19.06
C ASP A 64 1.98 -34.54 -17.55
N ARG A 65 1.82 -33.34 -16.97
CA ARG A 65 1.87 -33.17 -15.51
C ARG A 65 0.70 -33.86 -14.80
N ARG A 66 -0.54 -33.70 -15.28
CA ARG A 66 -1.73 -34.43 -14.79
C ARG A 66 -1.58 -35.96 -14.96
N LEU A 67 -1.12 -36.40 -16.12
CA LEU A 67 -0.95 -37.80 -16.49
C LEU A 67 0.28 -38.44 -15.83
N SER A 68 1.28 -37.67 -15.43
CA SER A 68 2.39 -38.15 -14.59
C SER A 68 1.98 -38.33 -13.12
N GLU A 69 0.91 -37.66 -12.67
CA GLU A 69 0.28 -37.92 -11.37
C GLU A 69 -0.62 -39.18 -11.41
N ASP A 70 -1.27 -39.49 -12.54
CA ASP A 70 -2.13 -40.69 -12.72
C ASP A 70 -1.39 -41.94 -13.30
N GLY A 71 -0.23 -41.74 -13.93
CA GLY A 71 0.40 -42.68 -14.87
C GLY A 71 1.21 -43.83 -14.28
N ASN A 72 0.95 -44.22 -13.02
CA ASN A 72 1.68 -45.30 -12.33
C ASN A 72 0.79 -46.51 -12.00
N HIS A 73 -0.27 -46.71 -12.80
CA HIS A 73 -1.14 -47.88 -12.73
C HIS A 73 -1.18 -48.64 -14.06
N ASP A 74 -0.25 -49.59 -14.23
CA ASP A 74 -0.46 -50.76 -15.08
C ASP A 74 0.36 -51.94 -14.54
N GLY A 75 -0.31 -53.02 -14.12
CA GLY A 75 0.32 -54.31 -13.81
C GLY A 75 0.12 -54.89 -12.40
N ILE A 76 -0.88 -55.78 -12.29
CA ILE A 76 -1.10 -56.76 -11.21
C ILE A 76 -1.65 -56.16 -9.90
N GLY A 77 -2.85 -56.61 -9.53
CA GLY A 77 -3.59 -56.05 -8.39
C GLY A 77 -3.18 -56.64 -7.04
N ASP A 78 -2.78 -55.75 -6.14
CA ASP A 78 -3.04 -55.84 -4.70
C ASP A 78 -3.68 -54.51 -4.24
N GLY A 79 -4.72 -54.59 -3.43
CA GLY A 79 -5.65 -53.48 -3.20
C GLY A 79 -5.17 -52.45 -2.17
N ASN A 80 -4.27 -51.54 -2.56
CA ASN A 80 -3.83 -50.42 -1.71
C ASN A 80 -4.40 -49.09 -2.20
N GLY A 81 -5.53 -48.66 -1.64
CA GLY A 81 -6.13 -47.35 -1.92
C GLY A 81 -5.64 -46.26 -0.95
N SER A 82 -5.16 -45.14 -1.50
CA SER A 82 -4.83 -43.86 -0.84
C SER A 82 -4.10 -43.89 0.52
N ASP A 83 -2.87 -43.38 0.55
CA ASP A 83 -2.03 -43.15 1.77
C ASP A 83 -2.60 -42.12 2.78
N SER A 84 -3.89 -41.78 2.73
CA SER A 84 -4.55 -40.86 3.66
C SER A 84 -5.34 -41.60 4.73
N LEU A 85 -5.11 -41.25 6.00
CA LEU A 85 -5.89 -41.77 7.12
C LEU A 85 -7.34 -41.29 7.07
N PRO A 86 -8.32 -42.08 7.55
CA PRO A 86 -9.70 -41.61 7.71
C PRO A 86 -9.77 -40.48 8.73
N GLU A 87 -10.69 -39.54 8.51
CA GLU A 87 -10.84 -38.31 9.30
C GLU A 87 -12.24 -38.17 9.90
N PHE A 88 -12.32 -37.74 11.16
CA PHE A 88 -13.52 -37.22 11.81
C PHE A 88 -13.66 -35.72 11.49
N VAL A 89 -14.88 -35.21 11.31
CA VAL A 89 -15.16 -33.83 10.85
C VAL A 89 -16.21 -33.16 11.74
N GLY A 90 -15.88 -32.00 12.30
CA GLY A 90 -16.81 -31.20 13.11
C GLY A 90 -17.92 -30.54 12.28
N LYS A 91 -19.12 -30.41 12.84
CA LYS A 91 -20.28 -29.82 12.12
C LYS A 91 -20.12 -28.30 11.89
N CYS A 92 -21.01 -27.73 11.07
CA CYS A 92 -21.20 -26.28 10.88
C CYS A 92 -20.06 -25.47 10.21
N GLY A 93 -19.06 -26.11 9.60
CA GLY A 93 -17.91 -25.45 8.97
C GLY A 93 -18.19 -24.42 7.86
N GLU A 94 -19.32 -24.51 7.16
CA GLU A 94 -19.66 -23.58 6.07
C GLU A 94 -20.40 -22.31 6.55
N SER A 95 -20.53 -22.10 7.86
CA SER A 95 -21.36 -21.05 8.46
C SER A 95 -20.57 -19.97 9.20
N GLY A 96 -21.12 -18.74 9.22
CA GLY A 96 -20.59 -17.62 10.01
C GLY A 96 -19.11 -17.33 9.77
N ILE A 97 -18.37 -17.18 10.87
CA ILE A 97 -16.92 -16.93 10.90
C ILE A 97 -16.06 -18.15 10.56
N PHE A 98 -16.64 -19.36 10.46
CA PHE A 98 -15.89 -20.58 10.15
C PHE A 98 -15.80 -20.85 8.64
N LYS A 99 -16.69 -20.19 7.87
CA LYS A 99 -16.74 -20.31 6.41
C LYS A 99 -15.44 -19.81 5.77
N VAL A 100 -14.77 -20.71 5.06
CA VAL A 100 -13.56 -20.45 4.26
C VAL A 100 -13.76 -19.21 3.34
N PRO A 101 -12.77 -18.31 3.25
CA PRO A 101 -12.80 -17.17 2.33
C PRO A 101 -12.96 -17.59 0.87
N ILE A 102 -13.53 -16.70 0.05
CA ILE A 102 -13.56 -16.91 -1.40
C ILE A 102 -12.14 -16.68 -1.94
N ARG A 103 -11.60 -17.70 -2.60
CA ARG A 103 -10.37 -17.65 -3.38
C ARG A 103 -10.71 -17.91 -4.85
N SER A 104 -9.92 -17.35 -5.75
CA SER A 104 -9.98 -17.56 -7.20
C SER A 104 -8.83 -16.82 -7.88
N ALA A 105 -8.41 -17.29 -9.07
CA ALA A 105 -7.50 -16.56 -9.94
C ALA A 105 -7.99 -15.15 -10.28
N VAL A 106 -9.31 -15.00 -10.50
CA VAL A 106 -9.94 -13.72 -10.82
C VAL A 106 -11.19 -13.53 -9.97
N HIS A 107 -10.97 -13.03 -8.75
CA HIS A 107 -12.01 -12.85 -7.74
C HIS A 107 -13.28 -12.16 -8.30
N PRO A 108 -14.49 -12.75 -8.11
CA PRO A 108 -15.69 -12.33 -8.84
C PRO A 108 -16.11 -10.89 -8.51
N ASN A 109 -15.98 -10.48 -7.25
CA ASN A 109 -16.36 -9.15 -6.77
C ASN A 109 -15.20 -8.12 -6.89
N ARG A 110 -14.18 -8.40 -7.71
CA ARG A 110 -13.02 -7.52 -7.93
C ARG A 110 -12.80 -7.30 -9.44
N PRO A 111 -12.49 -6.08 -9.90
CA PRO A 111 -11.98 -5.86 -11.25
C PRO A 111 -10.65 -6.61 -11.46
N PRO A 112 -10.34 -7.11 -12.67
CA PRO A 112 -9.05 -7.75 -12.95
C PRO A 112 -7.87 -6.76 -12.86
N SER A 113 -6.98 -6.98 -11.89
CA SER A 113 -5.77 -6.18 -11.69
C SER A 113 -4.63 -6.57 -12.64
N LEU A 114 -3.87 -5.57 -13.06
CA LEU A 114 -2.50 -5.71 -13.54
C LEU A 114 -1.55 -5.66 -12.33
N ASP A 115 -1.01 -6.80 -11.92
CA ASP A 115 -0.09 -6.90 -10.79
C ASP A 115 1.33 -6.50 -11.23
N VAL A 116 1.70 -5.23 -11.02
CA VAL A 116 3.01 -4.67 -11.43
C VAL A 116 4.12 -5.16 -10.51
N ARG A 117 3.86 -5.14 -9.19
CA ARG A 117 4.71 -5.76 -8.18
C ARG A 117 3.78 -6.53 -7.22
N PRO A 118 3.67 -7.87 -7.36
CA PRO A 118 2.91 -8.71 -6.43
C PRO A 118 3.39 -8.54 -4.99
N HIS A 119 2.61 -8.99 -4.01
CA HIS A 119 2.90 -8.81 -2.57
C HIS A 119 4.28 -9.41 -2.21
N PRO A 120 5.33 -8.59 -2.04
CA PRO A 120 6.69 -9.05 -1.75
C PRO A 120 6.76 -9.46 -0.27
N LEU A 121 7.59 -10.44 0.06
CA LEU A 121 7.73 -10.90 1.45
C LEU A 121 8.35 -9.77 2.30
N ARG A 122 7.76 -9.45 3.45
CA ARG A 122 8.26 -8.39 4.34
C ARG A 122 9.73 -8.56 4.72
N GLU A 123 10.20 -9.80 4.81
CA GLU A 123 11.59 -10.15 5.10
C GLU A 123 12.56 -9.78 3.96
N THR A 124 12.11 -9.71 2.70
CA THR A 124 12.92 -9.19 1.57
C THR A 124 12.89 -7.66 1.48
N GLN A 125 11.99 -7.00 2.23
CA GLN A 125 11.79 -5.54 2.21
C GLN A 125 12.48 -4.79 3.34
N ILE A 126 13.22 -5.45 4.24
CA ILE A 126 13.83 -4.79 5.41
C ILE A 126 14.74 -3.64 4.96
N GLY A 127 14.36 -2.40 5.30
CA GLY A 127 15.04 -1.17 4.89
C GLY A 127 14.74 -0.69 3.45
N ARG A 128 14.02 -1.47 2.65
CA ARG A 128 13.72 -1.22 1.21
C ARG A 128 12.22 -1.09 0.94
N PHE A 129 11.43 -0.68 1.93
CA PHE A 129 9.99 -0.48 1.76
C PHE A 129 9.72 0.70 0.82
N LEU A 130 8.82 0.52 -0.15
CA LEU A 130 8.33 1.62 -0.99
C LEU A 130 7.32 2.45 -0.20
N ARG A 131 7.52 3.77 -0.17
CA ARG A 131 6.71 4.71 0.63
C ARG A 131 5.85 5.64 -0.19
N THR A 132 6.28 5.98 -1.39
CA THR A 132 5.56 6.94 -2.24
C THR A 132 5.71 6.60 -3.71
N MET A 133 4.80 7.13 -4.52
CA MET A 133 4.61 6.81 -5.92
C MET A 133 4.09 8.04 -6.66
N THR A 134 4.56 8.24 -7.89
CA THR A 134 4.08 9.24 -8.84
C THR A 134 4.24 8.69 -10.26
N SER A 135 3.75 9.41 -11.26
CA SER A 135 3.83 9.00 -12.67
C SER A 135 4.20 10.17 -13.57
N THR A 136 4.78 9.85 -14.72
CA THR A 136 4.94 10.75 -15.87
C THR A 136 4.16 10.18 -17.07
N GLU A 137 4.17 10.84 -18.24
CA GLU A 137 3.51 10.36 -19.47
C GLU A 137 3.85 8.89 -19.80
N ARG A 138 5.05 8.43 -19.45
CA ARG A 138 5.60 7.13 -19.88
C ARG A 138 5.99 6.18 -18.74
N GLN A 139 6.08 6.65 -17.50
CA GLN A 139 6.74 5.91 -16.42
C GLN A 139 5.96 5.95 -15.11
N LEU A 140 6.05 4.85 -14.35
CA LEU A 140 5.69 4.81 -12.94
C LEU A 140 6.95 4.94 -12.09
N TRP A 141 7.00 5.92 -11.20
CA TRP A 141 8.13 6.19 -10.31
C TRP A 141 7.75 5.90 -8.86
N THR A 142 8.60 5.22 -8.10
CA THR A 142 8.41 5.01 -6.65
C THR A 142 9.68 5.30 -5.87
N GLY A 143 9.54 5.83 -4.65
CA GLY A 143 10.63 6.07 -3.71
C GLY A 143 10.60 5.17 -2.48
N GLY A 144 11.78 4.71 -2.05
CA GLY A 144 11.99 3.80 -0.92
C GLY A 144 12.47 4.47 0.38
N GLU A 145 12.43 3.71 1.49
CA GLU A 145 12.99 4.10 2.79
C GLU A 145 14.52 4.20 2.83
N ASP A 146 15.20 3.43 1.98
CA ASP A 146 16.63 3.51 1.69
C ASP A 146 17.00 4.73 0.84
N GLY A 147 16.01 5.52 0.41
CA GLY A 147 16.20 6.64 -0.50
C GLY A 147 16.41 6.21 -1.95
N ALA A 148 16.22 4.93 -2.29
CA ALA A 148 16.31 4.44 -3.67
C ALA A 148 15.04 4.77 -4.47
N LEU A 149 15.19 4.85 -5.79
CA LEU A 149 14.12 5.06 -6.75
C LEU A 149 13.98 3.88 -7.69
N ARG A 150 12.74 3.45 -7.92
CA ARG A 150 12.40 2.42 -8.93
C ARG A 150 11.48 3.01 -9.99
N VAL A 151 11.73 2.66 -11.24
CA VAL A 151 11.02 3.18 -12.42
C VAL A 151 10.61 2.06 -13.35
N TRP A 152 9.31 1.91 -13.57
CA TRP A 152 8.73 1.01 -14.57
C TRP A 152 8.34 1.82 -15.81
N GLU A 153 8.79 1.37 -17.00
CA GLU A 153 8.34 1.93 -18.28
C GLU A 153 6.98 1.34 -18.66
N PHE A 154 6.02 2.19 -19.03
CA PHE A 154 4.66 1.74 -19.37
C PHE A 154 4.60 0.80 -20.57
N SER A 155 5.55 0.91 -21.50
CA SER A 155 5.70 -0.01 -22.63
C SER A 155 6.15 -1.42 -22.23
N GLU A 156 6.74 -1.59 -21.05
CA GLU A 156 7.32 -2.85 -20.57
C GLU A 156 6.49 -3.53 -19.47
N LEU A 157 5.38 -2.94 -19.03
CA LEU A 157 4.54 -3.43 -17.91
C LEU A 157 4.04 -4.88 -18.07
N TYR A 158 3.88 -5.36 -19.30
CA TYR A 158 3.44 -6.74 -19.58
C TYR A 158 4.61 -7.71 -19.85
N GLY A 159 5.85 -7.21 -19.88
CA GLY A 159 7.02 -8.03 -20.16
C GLY A 159 7.38 -8.97 -19.01
N SER A 160 8.07 -10.06 -19.34
CA SER A 160 8.81 -10.85 -18.35
C SER A 160 9.93 -10.00 -17.75
N GLY A 161 10.07 -10.00 -16.42
CA GLY A 161 11.25 -9.41 -15.75
C GLY A 161 12.55 -9.94 -16.34
N ARG A 162 13.58 -9.09 -16.47
CA ARG A 162 14.94 -9.59 -16.79
C ARG A 162 15.44 -10.42 -15.62
N GLY A 163 16.10 -11.54 -15.91
CA GLY A 163 16.37 -12.60 -14.94
C GLY A 163 17.32 -12.23 -13.79
N LEU A 164 17.39 -13.17 -12.82
CA LEU A 164 18.03 -13.13 -11.49
C LEU A 164 17.27 -12.45 -10.35
N GLU A 165 16.17 -11.74 -10.59
CA GLU A 165 15.35 -11.21 -9.49
C GLU A 165 14.31 -12.21 -8.96
N VAL A 166 14.24 -12.32 -7.63
CA VAL A 166 13.37 -13.26 -6.87
C VAL A 166 11.94 -12.73 -6.71
N GLU A 167 11.70 -11.44 -6.99
CA GLU A 167 10.35 -10.87 -7.02
C GLU A 167 9.74 -11.05 -8.42
N ASP A 168 8.52 -11.60 -8.50
CA ASP A 168 7.71 -11.68 -9.74
C ASP A 168 7.23 -10.28 -10.18
N THR A 169 8.14 -9.32 -10.38
CA THR A 169 7.87 -7.91 -10.66
C THR A 169 8.03 -7.59 -12.15
N ALA A 170 7.39 -6.52 -12.61
CA ALA A 170 7.56 -6.03 -13.98
C ALA A 170 8.96 -5.44 -14.15
N PRO A 171 9.55 -5.45 -15.37
CA PRO A 171 10.82 -4.80 -15.65
C PRO A 171 10.88 -3.37 -15.10
N TYR A 172 11.92 -3.08 -14.32
CA TYR A 172 12.17 -1.75 -13.78
C TYR A 172 13.65 -1.39 -13.84
N LYS A 173 13.93 -0.10 -13.73
CA LYS A 173 15.25 0.46 -13.48
C LYS A 173 15.29 0.92 -12.03
N GLU A 174 16.33 0.55 -11.29
CA GLU A 174 16.59 1.05 -9.94
C GLU A 174 17.76 2.05 -9.98
N SER A 175 17.70 3.09 -9.14
CA SER A 175 18.86 3.97 -8.92
C SER A 175 19.92 3.18 -8.15
N LEU A 176 21.17 3.16 -8.63
CA LEU A 176 22.29 2.69 -7.82
C LEU A 176 22.29 3.46 -6.50
N GLY A 177 21.95 2.79 -5.40
CA GLY A 177 21.96 3.40 -4.09
C GLY A 177 23.38 3.77 -3.74
N ASN A 178 23.65 5.06 -3.51
CA ASN A 178 24.91 5.50 -2.91
C ASN A 178 25.10 4.70 -1.61
N GLU A 179 26.20 3.94 -1.53
CA GLU A 179 26.46 3.01 -0.44
C GLU A 179 26.32 3.70 0.92
N PHE A 180 25.37 3.24 1.73
CA PHE A 180 25.11 3.70 3.10
C PHE A 180 24.99 5.22 3.29
N GLY A 181 23.84 5.83 2.94
CA GLY A 181 23.54 7.17 3.44
C GLY A 181 22.40 7.98 2.81
N SER A 182 21.71 7.49 1.77
CA SER A 182 20.58 8.25 1.20
C SER A 182 19.38 8.27 2.14
N ALA A 183 18.77 9.45 2.32
CA ALA A 183 17.60 9.60 3.18
C ALA A 183 16.32 9.16 2.47
N ALA A 184 15.42 8.51 3.22
CA ALA A 184 14.11 8.04 2.77
C ALA A 184 13.36 9.07 1.92
N VAL A 185 12.75 8.60 0.82
CA VAL A 185 11.86 9.42 -0.01
C VAL A 185 10.50 9.54 0.66
N VAL A 186 10.08 10.76 0.99
CA VAL A 186 8.84 11.05 1.71
C VAL A 186 7.71 11.40 0.74
N CYS A 187 7.97 12.35 -0.16
CA CYS A 187 7.00 12.79 -1.17
C CYS A 187 7.63 12.89 -2.56
N MET A 188 6.81 12.80 -3.61
CA MET A 188 7.23 12.88 -5.01
C MET A 188 6.15 13.52 -5.88
N ILE A 189 6.56 14.26 -6.91
CA ILE A 189 5.66 14.81 -7.94
C ILE A 189 6.33 14.78 -9.32
N GLY A 190 5.62 14.30 -10.33
CA GLY A 190 6.05 14.34 -11.73
C GLY A 190 5.89 15.73 -12.34
N ASP A 191 6.87 16.13 -13.15
CA ASP A 191 6.89 17.40 -13.88
C ASP A 191 7.04 17.12 -15.39
N GLU A 192 5.91 17.06 -16.09
CA GLU A 192 5.83 16.80 -17.53
C GLU A 192 6.45 17.91 -18.37
N GLY A 193 6.30 19.17 -17.94
CA GLY A 193 6.79 20.35 -18.66
C GLY A 193 8.32 20.33 -18.78
N SER A 194 9.02 19.92 -17.71
CA SER A 194 10.48 19.75 -17.72
C SER A 194 10.95 18.30 -17.91
N ARG A 195 10.04 17.33 -17.96
CA ARG A 195 10.29 15.88 -18.08
C ARG A 195 11.22 15.35 -16.97
N VAL A 196 10.93 15.77 -15.75
CA VAL A 196 11.65 15.39 -14.53
C VAL A 196 10.68 14.93 -13.45
N VAL A 197 11.21 14.34 -12.39
CA VAL A 197 10.46 14.03 -11.17
C VAL A 197 11.14 14.70 -10.00
N TRP A 198 10.38 15.43 -9.18
CA TRP A 198 10.86 16.06 -7.97
C TRP A 198 10.54 15.17 -6.76
N SER A 199 11.48 15.00 -5.84
CA SER A 199 11.29 14.26 -4.60
C SER A 199 11.69 15.06 -3.36
N GLY A 200 10.93 14.90 -2.29
CA GLY A 200 11.24 15.41 -0.96
C GLY A 200 11.75 14.28 -0.07
N HIS A 201 12.85 14.53 0.63
CA HIS A 201 13.55 13.53 1.43
C HIS A 201 13.51 13.83 2.93
N ARG A 202 13.75 12.79 3.74
CA ARG A 202 13.76 12.87 5.20
C ARG A 202 14.91 13.72 5.77
N ASP A 203 15.97 13.94 4.99
CA ASP A 203 17.08 14.86 5.30
C ASP A 203 16.76 16.35 5.05
N GLY A 204 15.53 16.67 4.60
CA GLY A 204 15.13 18.03 4.27
C GLY A 204 15.56 18.52 2.90
N ARG A 205 16.10 17.63 2.04
CA ARG A 205 16.46 17.98 0.66
C ARG A 205 15.30 17.79 -0.32
N ILE A 206 15.30 18.62 -1.34
CA ILE A 206 14.56 18.37 -2.58
C ILE A 206 15.57 17.93 -3.64
N ARG A 207 15.22 16.88 -4.39
CA ARG A 207 16.05 16.33 -5.47
C ARG A 207 15.24 16.23 -6.76
N CYS A 208 15.92 16.40 -7.88
CA CYS A 208 15.37 16.40 -9.23
C CYS A 208 15.94 15.21 -10.00
N TRP A 209 15.07 14.40 -10.61
CA TRP A 209 15.45 13.16 -11.26
C TRP A 209 15.02 13.14 -12.72
N ARG A 210 15.88 12.57 -13.57
CA ARG A 210 15.56 12.28 -14.96
C ARG A 210 15.98 10.86 -15.31
N LEU A 211 15.29 10.24 -16.25
CA LEU A 211 15.77 9.01 -16.87
C LEU A 211 16.61 9.35 -18.11
N ARG A 212 17.80 8.76 -18.23
CA ARG A 212 18.56 8.69 -19.48
C ARG A 212 18.43 7.29 -20.06
N GLY A 213 18.25 7.18 -21.38
CA GLY A 213 18.03 5.91 -22.07
C GLY A 213 19.03 4.83 -21.67
N ASP A 214 20.32 5.15 -21.83
CA ASP A 214 21.44 4.20 -21.68
C ASP A 214 22.15 4.25 -20.31
N HIS A 215 21.78 5.20 -19.44
CA HIS A 215 22.49 5.46 -18.16
C HIS A 215 21.61 5.33 -16.91
N GLY A 216 20.34 4.96 -17.06
CA GLY A 216 19.44 4.75 -15.92
C GLY A 216 18.91 6.06 -15.31
N ILE A 217 18.72 6.06 -13.99
CA ILE A 217 18.19 7.20 -13.22
C ILE A 217 19.33 8.16 -12.86
N GLU A 218 19.21 9.43 -13.23
CA GLU A 218 20.19 10.48 -12.98
C GLU A 218 19.61 11.55 -12.03
N GLU A 219 20.34 11.89 -10.97
CA GLU A 219 20.09 13.09 -10.16
C GLU A 219 20.57 14.33 -10.93
N ALA A 220 19.63 15.18 -11.35
CA ALA A 220 19.90 16.40 -12.10
C ALA A 220 20.28 17.59 -11.19
N LEU A 221 19.65 17.68 -10.01
CA LEU A 221 19.81 18.77 -9.04
C LEU A 221 19.41 18.29 -7.64
N SER A 222 20.09 18.75 -6.59
CA SER A 222 19.74 18.54 -5.19
C SER A 222 20.15 19.75 -4.35
N TRP A 223 19.28 20.24 -3.46
CA TRP A 223 19.59 21.34 -2.53
C TRP A 223 18.91 21.15 -1.16
N GLN A 224 19.37 21.89 -0.14
CA GLN A 224 18.78 21.84 1.19
C GLN A 224 17.54 22.74 1.26
N ALA A 225 16.34 22.15 1.21
CA ALA A 225 15.10 22.92 1.22
C ALA A 225 14.71 23.33 2.66
N HIS A 226 14.69 22.37 3.58
CA HIS A 226 14.26 22.54 4.97
C HIS A 226 15.29 21.99 5.96
N ARG A 227 15.13 22.30 7.26
CA ARG A 227 15.94 21.70 8.34
C ARG A 227 15.38 20.35 8.81
N GLY A 228 14.07 20.19 8.73
CA GLY A 228 13.35 18.93 8.94
C GLY A 228 12.99 18.27 7.60
N PRO A 229 12.29 17.12 7.61
CA PRO A 229 11.91 16.38 6.41
C PRO A 229 10.98 17.18 5.49
N VAL A 230 11.10 16.96 4.18
CA VAL A 230 10.17 17.53 3.19
C VAL A 230 8.93 16.65 3.11
N LEU A 231 7.88 17.03 3.85
CA LEU A 231 6.65 16.26 3.99
C LEU A 231 5.78 16.30 2.73
N SER A 232 5.74 17.46 2.06
CA SER A 232 4.90 17.67 0.88
C SER A 232 5.57 18.60 -0.14
N ILE A 233 5.26 18.38 -1.42
CA ILE A 233 5.67 19.23 -2.55
C ILE A 233 4.48 19.41 -3.50
N ALA A 234 4.30 20.62 -4.02
CA ALA A 234 3.38 20.91 -5.13
C ALA A 234 4.04 21.86 -6.16
N ILE A 235 3.59 21.78 -7.41
CA ILE A 235 3.94 22.74 -8.48
C ILE A 235 2.74 23.65 -8.68
N SER A 236 2.95 24.98 -8.65
CA SER A 236 1.88 25.98 -8.79
C SER A 236 1.47 26.22 -10.25
N ALA A 237 0.38 26.95 -10.47
CA ALA A 237 -0.04 27.41 -11.79
C ALA A 237 1.03 28.24 -12.55
N TYR A 238 2.03 28.80 -11.84
CA TYR A 238 3.13 29.60 -12.41
C TYR A 238 4.46 28.81 -12.51
N GLY A 239 4.43 27.52 -12.19
CA GLY A 239 5.59 26.62 -12.24
C GLY A 239 6.46 26.63 -10.98
N ASP A 240 6.13 27.50 -10.01
CA ASP A 240 6.85 27.60 -8.74
C ASP A 240 6.74 26.29 -7.95
N ILE A 241 7.85 25.81 -7.40
CA ILE A 241 7.87 24.66 -6.50
C ILE A 241 7.56 25.14 -5.08
N TRP A 242 6.48 24.63 -4.49
CA TRP A 242 6.11 24.82 -3.09
C TRP A 242 6.49 23.56 -2.31
N SER A 243 7.06 23.70 -1.12
CA SER A 243 7.29 22.55 -0.23
C SER A 243 7.01 22.83 1.24
N GLY A 244 6.42 21.84 1.88
CA GLY A 244 6.01 21.82 3.29
C GLY A 244 6.90 20.91 4.14
N SER A 245 7.10 21.31 5.39
CA SER A 245 7.94 20.65 6.38
C SER A 245 7.28 20.74 7.78
N GLU A 246 7.88 20.06 8.75
CA GLU A 246 7.54 20.14 10.17
C GLU A 246 7.49 21.58 10.71
N GLY A 247 6.71 21.81 11.77
CA GLY A 247 6.62 23.10 12.46
C GLY A 247 6.01 24.23 11.62
N GLY A 248 5.11 23.88 10.69
CA GLY A 248 4.48 24.82 9.77
C GLY A 248 5.43 25.47 8.76
N ALA A 249 6.61 24.88 8.53
CA ALA A 249 7.58 25.42 7.58
C ALA A 249 7.08 25.28 6.13
N LEU A 250 6.95 26.41 5.43
CA LEU A 250 6.51 26.49 4.05
C LEU A 250 7.48 27.36 3.26
N LYS A 251 7.92 26.88 2.09
CA LYS A 251 8.85 27.60 1.21
C LYS A 251 8.47 27.44 -0.25
N VAL A 252 8.82 28.46 -1.05
CA VAL A 252 8.51 28.56 -2.48
C VAL A 252 9.78 28.89 -3.26
N TRP A 253 10.03 28.16 -4.35
CA TRP A 253 11.12 28.42 -5.30
C TRP A 253 10.54 28.91 -6.62
N PRO A 254 10.71 30.21 -6.97
CA PRO A 254 10.17 30.77 -8.19
C PRO A 254 10.79 30.16 -9.45
N TRP A 255 9.97 29.83 -10.46
CA TRP A 255 10.49 29.25 -11.70
C TRP A 255 11.45 30.21 -12.44
N ASP A 256 11.08 31.48 -12.51
CA ASP A 256 11.83 32.56 -13.18
C ASP A 256 13.19 32.90 -12.53
N GLY A 257 13.42 32.45 -11.30
CA GLY A 257 14.63 32.71 -10.54
C GLY A 257 15.80 31.79 -10.92
N ALA A 258 16.47 31.25 -9.90
CA ALA A 258 17.56 30.29 -10.10
C ALA A 258 17.08 28.93 -10.62
N LEU A 259 15.82 28.55 -10.35
CA LEU A 259 15.30 27.21 -10.61
C LEU A 259 15.27 26.86 -12.10
N GLY A 260 14.57 27.63 -12.94
CA GLY A 260 14.50 27.35 -14.39
C GLY A 260 15.88 27.42 -15.08
N LYS A 261 16.77 28.30 -14.59
CA LYS A 261 18.16 28.39 -15.07
C LYS A 261 18.96 27.15 -14.72
N SER A 262 18.84 26.64 -13.48
CA SER A 262 19.63 25.52 -12.95
C SER A 262 19.51 24.22 -13.76
N LEU A 263 18.31 23.92 -14.28
CA LEU A 263 18.04 22.71 -15.07
C LEU A 263 18.70 22.72 -16.47
N SER A 264 19.17 23.89 -16.93
CA SER A 264 19.85 24.06 -18.22
C SER A 264 21.38 24.04 -18.10
N LEU A 265 21.93 24.03 -16.88
CA LEU A 265 23.38 24.07 -16.63
C LEU A 265 24.04 22.70 -16.79
N LYS A 266 25.35 22.70 -17.06
CA LYS A 266 26.13 21.47 -17.25
C LYS A 266 26.38 20.77 -15.92
N MET A 267 26.79 19.49 -16.00
CA MET A 267 27.06 18.65 -14.83
C MET A 267 28.14 19.25 -13.90
N GLU A 268 29.13 19.91 -14.47
CA GLU A 268 30.21 20.64 -13.77
C GLU A 268 29.71 21.83 -12.95
N GLU A 269 28.58 22.43 -13.34
CA GLU A 269 28.03 23.66 -12.74
C GLU A 269 26.97 23.38 -11.65
N ARG A 270 26.59 22.10 -11.46
CA ARG A 270 25.49 21.67 -10.57
C ARG A 270 25.62 22.17 -9.13
N HIS A 271 26.84 22.26 -8.58
CA HIS A 271 27.03 22.75 -7.21
C HIS A 271 26.68 24.24 -7.07
N MET A 272 27.10 25.07 -8.04
CA MET A 272 26.73 26.49 -8.08
C MET A 272 25.24 26.66 -8.33
N ALA A 273 24.66 25.82 -9.20
CA ALA A 273 23.23 25.78 -9.47
C ALA A 273 22.40 25.46 -8.20
N ALA A 274 22.82 24.45 -7.43
CA ALA A 274 22.19 24.06 -6.18
C ALA A 274 22.24 25.19 -5.13
N LEU A 275 23.40 25.84 -4.95
CA LEU A 275 23.54 26.97 -4.02
C LEU A 275 22.70 28.19 -4.43
N ALA A 276 22.56 28.46 -5.73
CA ALA A 276 21.71 29.53 -6.23
C ALA A 276 20.23 29.24 -5.96
N VAL A 277 19.76 28.01 -6.22
CA VAL A 277 18.39 27.56 -5.92
C VAL A 277 18.13 27.53 -4.40
N GLU A 278 19.09 27.07 -3.60
CA GLU A 278 18.97 27.05 -2.14
C GLU A 278 18.73 28.44 -1.54
N ARG A 279 19.32 29.49 -2.13
CA ARG A 279 19.18 30.87 -1.68
C ARG A 279 17.99 31.62 -2.29
N SER A 280 17.42 31.14 -3.40
CA SER A 280 16.32 31.80 -4.11
C SER A 280 14.92 31.51 -3.55
N TYR A 281 14.82 30.91 -2.35
CA TYR A 281 13.52 30.60 -1.75
C TYR A 281 12.85 31.84 -1.17
N ILE A 282 11.52 31.81 -1.19
CA ILE A 282 10.65 32.74 -0.48
C ILE A 282 9.95 31.96 0.63
N ASP A 283 9.89 32.50 1.85
CA ASP A 283 9.03 32.00 2.93
C ASP A 283 7.76 32.87 2.97
N PRO A 284 6.60 32.36 2.50
CA PRO A 284 5.35 33.13 2.49
C PRO A 284 4.94 33.65 3.87
N ARG A 285 5.35 32.97 4.95
CA ARG A 285 4.95 33.32 6.32
C ARG A 285 5.61 34.61 6.80
N ASN A 286 6.77 34.97 6.25
CA ASN A 286 7.39 36.27 6.52
C ASN A 286 6.46 37.43 6.10
N MET A 287 5.69 37.25 5.02
CA MET A 287 4.69 38.23 4.56
C MET A 287 3.40 38.21 5.41
N VAL A 288 3.05 37.06 5.99
CA VAL A 288 1.92 36.91 6.93
C VAL A 288 2.13 37.66 8.25
N SER A 289 3.39 37.91 8.65
CA SER A 289 3.76 38.62 9.89
C SER A 289 3.07 39.98 10.08
N ALA A 290 2.70 40.66 8.99
CA ALA A 290 2.00 41.94 9.02
C ALA A 290 0.52 41.84 9.43
N ASN A 291 -0.13 40.69 9.22
CA ASN A 291 -1.58 40.52 9.34
C ASN A 291 -2.03 39.69 10.56
N GLY A 292 -1.11 39.25 11.42
CA GLY A 292 -1.43 38.69 12.75
C GLY A 292 -1.80 37.21 12.83
N PHE A 293 -1.70 36.44 11.73
CA PHE A 293 -1.96 34.99 11.71
C PHE A 293 -0.74 34.12 12.09
N ALA A 294 0.37 34.73 12.51
CA ALA A 294 1.66 34.07 12.68
C ALA A 294 1.68 32.90 13.70
N ASN A 295 0.80 32.90 14.69
CA ASN A 295 0.75 31.85 15.73
C ASN A 295 -0.04 30.60 15.30
N THR A 296 -0.85 30.68 14.23
CA THR A 296 -1.79 29.62 13.84
C THR A 296 -1.15 28.56 12.93
N LEU A 297 -0.14 28.95 12.14
CA LEU A 297 0.55 28.08 11.18
C LEU A 297 1.80 27.43 11.80
N THR A 298 1.64 26.78 12.96
CA THR A 298 2.73 26.09 13.67
C THR A 298 2.69 24.56 13.53
N SER A 299 1.59 24.00 13.01
CA SER A 299 1.44 22.57 12.71
C SER A 299 2.09 22.16 11.39
N ASP A 300 2.56 20.93 11.30
CA ASP A 300 3.24 20.36 10.14
C ASP A 300 2.44 20.49 8.83
N VAL A 301 3.12 20.88 7.74
CA VAL A 301 2.51 20.97 6.40
C VAL A 301 2.60 19.61 5.70
N THR A 302 1.73 18.70 6.12
CA THR A 302 1.69 17.31 5.63
C THR A 302 1.18 17.18 4.20
N PHE A 303 0.38 18.14 3.72
CA PHE A 303 -0.14 18.13 2.35
C PHE A 303 -0.05 19.50 1.66
N LEU A 304 0.26 19.47 0.36
CA LEU A 304 0.18 20.61 -0.55
C LEU A 304 -0.54 20.18 -1.83
N VAL A 305 -1.49 20.99 -2.30
CA VAL A 305 -2.16 20.78 -3.60
C VAL A 305 -2.40 22.12 -4.30
N SER A 306 -2.21 22.19 -5.62
CA SER A 306 -2.47 23.43 -6.39
C SER A 306 -3.83 23.40 -7.07
N ASP A 307 -4.65 24.43 -6.80
CA ASP A 307 -5.88 24.70 -7.52
C ASP A 307 -5.58 25.54 -8.77
N LEU A 308 -5.45 24.85 -9.90
CA LEU A 308 -5.21 25.43 -11.22
C LEU A 308 -6.46 26.13 -11.80
N THR A 309 -7.64 25.91 -11.20
CA THR A 309 -8.89 26.58 -11.59
C THR A 309 -8.87 28.04 -11.16
N ARG A 310 -8.22 28.35 -10.02
CA ARG A 310 -8.22 29.68 -9.39
C ARG A 310 -6.82 30.23 -9.11
N ALA A 311 -5.78 29.57 -9.63
CA ALA A 311 -4.38 29.86 -9.36
C ALA A 311 -4.08 30.00 -7.85
N ARG A 312 -4.46 28.98 -7.06
CA ARG A 312 -4.21 28.93 -5.59
C ARG A 312 -3.35 27.73 -5.21
N VAL A 313 -2.77 27.79 -4.02
CA VAL A 313 -2.13 26.64 -3.36
C VAL A 313 -2.83 26.40 -2.01
N TRP A 314 -3.18 25.15 -1.74
CA TRP A 314 -3.72 24.70 -0.48
C TRP A 314 -2.62 23.99 0.31
N SER A 315 -2.40 24.42 1.55
CA SER A 315 -1.55 23.72 2.52
C SER A 315 -2.42 23.18 3.64
N ALA A 316 -2.24 21.92 4.01
CA ALA A 316 -2.99 21.28 5.08
C ALA A 316 -2.08 20.61 6.11
N SER A 317 -2.50 20.69 7.36
CA SER A 317 -2.07 19.85 8.48
C SER A 317 -3.18 18.84 8.81
N PRO A 318 -3.00 17.93 9.77
CA PRO A 318 -4.06 17.02 10.20
C PRO A 318 -5.33 17.70 10.74
N LEU A 319 -5.27 18.96 11.19
CA LEU A 319 -6.40 19.66 11.83
C LEU A 319 -6.75 21.04 11.23
N THR A 320 -5.88 21.60 10.38
CA THR A 320 -6.02 22.96 9.82
C THR A 320 -5.68 23.03 8.34
N PHE A 321 -6.36 23.93 7.64
CA PHE A 321 -6.19 24.24 6.23
C PHE A 321 -5.84 25.71 6.05
N ALA A 322 -4.96 26.00 5.11
CA ALA A 322 -4.66 27.36 4.67
C ALA A 322 -4.63 27.46 3.14
N ILE A 323 -5.19 28.54 2.62
CA ILE A 323 -5.29 28.84 1.19
C ILE A 323 -4.39 30.04 0.89
N TRP A 324 -3.54 29.88 -0.11
CA TRP A 324 -2.57 30.87 -0.58
C TRP A 324 -2.86 31.25 -2.02
N ASP A 325 -2.61 32.51 -2.38
CA ASP A 325 -2.53 32.92 -3.77
C ASP A 325 -1.26 32.33 -4.42
N ALA A 326 -1.35 31.73 -5.61
CA ALA A 326 -0.17 31.11 -6.23
C ALA A 326 0.78 32.12 -6.91
N ARG A 327 0.33 33.36 -7.19
CA ARG A 327 1.11 34.44 -7.82
C ARG A 327 1.76 35.32 -6.76
N THR A 328 0.94 35.97 -5.93
CA THR A 328 1.42 36.92 -4.91
C THR A 328 2.03 36.21 -3.70
N ARG A 329 1.63 34.94 -3.47
CA ARG A 329 2.02 34.11 -2.31
C ARG A 329 1.42 34.61 -0.99
N ASP A 330 0.39 35.45 -1.07
CA ASP A 330 -0.36 35.94 0.10
C ASP A 330 -1.27 34.86 0.69
N LEU A 331 -1.45 34.93 2.01
CA LEU A 331 -2.41 34.09 2.74
C LEU A 331 -3.83 34.63 2.59
N ILE A 332 -4.72 33.83 1.99
CA ILE A 332 -6.11 34.20 1.72
C ILE A 332 -7.03 33.82 2.90
N LYS A 333 -6.88 32.61 3.45
CA LYS A 333 -7.79 32.06 4.48
C LYS A 333 -7.10 30.98 5.31
N VAL A 334 -7.41 30.89 6.60
CA VAL A 334 -7.08 29.76 7.50
C VAL A 334 -8.35 29.27 8.17
N PHE A 335 -8.55 27.95 8.24
CA PHE A 335 -9.73 27.33 8.85
C PHE A 335 -9.44 25.89 9.32
N ASN A 336 -10.24 25.40 10.27
CA ASN A 336 -10.10 24.05 10.82
C ASN A 336 -10.86 22.97 10.01
N ILE A 337 -10.76 21.71 10.43
CA ILE A 337 -11.49 20.56 9.84
C ILE A 337 -13.02 20.66 9.87
N ASP A 338 -13.61 21.52 10.71
CA ASP A 338 -15.07 21.79 10.70
C ASP A 338 -15.44 23.01 9.82
N GLY A 339 -14.46 23.60 9.10
CA GLY A 339 -14.66 24.78 8.24
C GLY A 339 -14.76 26.12 8.97
N GLN A 340 -14.46 26.15 10.27
CA GLN A 340 -14.51 27.36 11.08
C GLN A 340 -13.21 28.18 10.90
N LEU A 341 -13.36 29.50 10.74
CA LEU A 341 -12.25 30.45 10.64
C LEU A 341 -11.47 30.53 11.96
N GLU A 342 -10.15 30.36 11.90
CA GLU A 342 -9.27 30.58 13.05
C GLU A 342 -8.99 32.07 13.21
N ASN A 343 -9.81 32.73 14.02
CA ASN A 343 -9.77 34.18 14.20
C ASN A 343 -8.70 34.65 15.20
N ARG A 344 -8.13 35.82 14.84
CA ARG A 344 -7.32 36.76 15.63
C ARG A 344 -7.57 36.71 17.15
N PRO A 345 -6.53 36.65 18.00
CA PRO A 345 -6.71 36.79 19.44
C PRO A 345 -7.14 38.22 19.77
N GLU A 346 -8.41 38.39 20.15
CA GLU A 346 -8.84 39.62 20.82
C GLU A 346 -8.25 39.63 22.23
N ASN A 347 -7.57 40.74 22.57
CA ASN A 347 -7.14 40.99 23.93
C ASN A 347 -8.38 41.08 24.83
N SER A 348 -8.66 40.03 25.60
CA SER A 348 -9.62 40.11 26.70
C SER A 348 -9.14 41.18 27.68
N VAL A 349 -9.82 42.33 27.66
CA VAL A 349 -9.57 43.45 28.57
C VAL A 349 -9.92 43.01 30.00
N TYR A 350 -8.92 42.68 30.79
CA TYR A 350 -9.04 42.66 32.24
C TYR A 350 -8.95 44.10 32.75
N PRO A 351 -9.97 44.63 33.45
CA PRO A 351 -9.85 45.88 34.16
C PRO A 351 -8.98 45.68 35.41
N ASP A 352 -7.73 46.13 35.29
CA ASP A 352 -6.95 46.85 36.29
C ASP A 352 -7.26 46.62 37.78
N PHE A 353 -6.34 45.95 38.49
CA PHE A 353 -5.99 46.25 39.88
C PHE A 353 -4.49 45.96 40.07
N GLY A 354 -3.72 47.00 40.42
CA GLY A 354 -2.26 46.96 40.56
C GLY A 354 -1.73 46.66 41.97
N SER A 355 -0.55 47.23 42.29
CA SER A 355 0.34 46.95 43.45
C SER A 355 1.00 45.55 43.40
N GLU A 356 2.32 45.44 43.18
CA GLU A 356 3.43 45.56 44.18
C GLU A 356 3.42 44.37 45.17
N GLU A 357 4.53 43.73 45.54
CA GLU A 357 5.94 44.12 45.49
C GLU A 357 6.89 42.89 45.38
N GLU A 358 8.20 43.11 45.27
CA GLU A 358 9.26 42.09 45.26
C GLU A 358 9.42 41.33 46.61
N GLY A 359 10.05 40.15 46.62
CA GLY A 359 10.30 39.45 47.91
C GLY A 359 11.12 38.15 47.87
N LYS A 360 12.45 38.26 47.80
CA LYS A 360 13.40 37.13 47.81
C LYS A 360 13.43 36.32 49.13
N MET A 361 13.30 34.99 48.98
CA MET A 361 14.32 33.98 49.38
C MET A 361 14.54 33.57 50.87
N LYS A 362 14.62 32.23 51.09
CA LYS A 362 15.25 31.48 52.23
C LYS A 362 14.62 31.61 53.64
N VAL A 363 14.67 30.65 54.59
CA VAL A 363 14.91 29.19 54.72
C VAL A 363 14.90 28.87 56.26
N THR A 364 14.81 27.59 56.67
CA THR A 364 15.07 27.02 58.03
C THR A 364 14.08 27.20 59.22
N ALA A 365 13.29 26.13 59.44
CA ALA A 365 13.42 25.14 60.54
C ALA A 365 12.95 25.37 62.01
N SER A 366 12.08 24.42 62.45
CA SER A 366 11.89 23.88 63.82
C SER A 366 11.08 24.74 64.84
N LYS A 367 10.34 24.20 65.84
CA LYS A 367 10.24 22.85 66.43
C LYS A 367 8.80 22.44 66.80
N LYS A 368 8.45 21.18 66.49
CA LYS A 368 7.81 20.14 67.33
C LYS A 368 7.02 20.55 68.60
N GLU A 369 5.73 20.19 68.63
CA GLU A 369 5.10 19.61 69.84
C GLU A 369 4.15 18.46 69.46
N LYS A 370 3.76 17.60 70.41
CA LYS A 370 3.29 16.22 70.14
C LYS A 370 2.09 15.85 71.02
N ALA A 371 0.96 15.51 70.40
CA ALA A 371 -0.18 14.87 71.07
C ALA A 371 -0.71 13.69 70.23
N GLN A 372 -1.24 12.66 70.88
CA GLN A 372 -1.60 11.37 70.28
C GLN A 372 -2.96 11.40 69.57
N SER A 373 -3.05 10.74 68.41
CA SER A 373 -3.99 9.62 68.24
C SER A 373 -3.67 8.80 66.99
N SER A 374 -3.91 7.50 67.08
CA SER A 374 -3.65 6.50 66.05
C SER A 374 -4.85 6.35 65.11
N LEU A 375 -4.68 6.52 63.80
CA LEU A 375 -5.62 6.01 62.78
C LEU A 375 -4.99 5.96 61.37
N GLY A 376 -4.90 4.75 60.81
CA GLY A 376 -4.98 4.43 59.38
C GLY A 376 -3.97 5.03 58.39
N PHE A 377 -2.85 4.33 58.14
CA PHE A 377 -2.02 4.51 56.93
C PHE A 377 -2.85 4.39 55.62
N PHE A 378 -3.88 3.52 55.63
CA PHE A 378 -4.81 3.29 54.52
C PHE A 378 -5.80 4.42 54.21
N GLN A 379 -6.00 5.41 55.10
CA GLN A 379 -6.93 6.52 54.82
C GLN A 379 -6.25 7.65 54.03
N ARG A 380 -4.95 7.88 54.26
CA ARG A 380 -4.19 8.95 53.58
C ARG A 380 -3.86 8.58 52.13
N SER A 381 -3.54 7.32 51.84
CA SER A 381 -3.36 6.83 50.47
C SER A 381 -4.65 6.99 49.65
N ARG A 382 -5.82 6.69 50.23
CA ARG A 382 -7.12 6.79 49.55
C ARG A 382 -7.49 8.22 49.16
N ASN A 383 -7.22 9.20 50.03
CA ASN A 383 -7.46 10.62 49.72
C ASN A 383 -6.41 11.20 48.76
N ALA A 384 -5.15 10.75 48.82
CA ALA A 384 -4.13 11.14 47.85
C ALA A 384 -4.45 10.58 46.45
N ILE A 385 -4.91 9.32 46.35
CA ILE A 385 -5.33 8.69 45.10
C ILE A 385 -6.60 9.36 44.54
N MET A 386 -7.59 9.71 45.38
CA MET A 386 -8.75 10.48 44.90
C MET A 386 -8.36 11.89 44.45
N GLY A 387 -7.50 12.60 45.19
CA GLY A 387 -7.00 13.92 44.79
C GLY A 387 -6.21 13.89 43.48
N ALA A 388 -5.39 12.85 43.27
CA ALA A 388 -4.67 12.62 42.03
C ALA A 388 -5.62 12.26 40.87
N ALA A 389 -6.60 11.37 41.09
CA ALA A 389 -7.60 11.01 40.07
C ALA A 389 -8.52 12.18 39.70
N ASP A 390 -8.78 13.09 40.64
CA ASP A 390 -9.58 14.30 40.41
C ASP A 390 -8.75 15.43 39.77
N ALA A 391 -7.44 15.49 40.04
CA ALA A 391 -6.49 16.33 39.29
C ALA A 391 -6.28 15.80 37.86
N VAL A 392 -6.20 14.48 37.65
CA VAL A 392 -6.15 13.85 36.32
C VAL A 392 -7.46 14.06 35.56
N ARG A 393 -8.63 13.95 36.21
CA ARG A 393 -9.90 14.35 35.58
C ARG A 393 -9.92 15.83 35.22
N ARG A 394 -9.52 16.73 36.12
CA ARG A 394 -9.44 18.18 35.81
C ARG A 394 -8.44 18.50 34.70
N ALA A 395 -7.33 17.76 34.61
CA ALA A 395 -6.37 17.87 33.50
C ALA A 395 -6.97 17.34 32.19
N ALA A 396 -7.68 16.21 32.22
CA ALA A 396 -8.38 15.66 31.06
C ALA A 396 -9.57 16.53 30.57
N THR A 397 -10.14 17.37 31.44
CA THR A 397 -11.16 18.37 31.05
C THR A 397 -10.58 19.77 30.76
N LYS A 398 -9.27 20.00 30.91
CA LYS A 398 -8.62 21.29 30.61
C LYS A 398 -7.57 21.23 29.51
N GLY A 399 -6.99 20.06 29.25
CA GLY A 399 -6.43 19.75 27.93
C GLY A 399 -7.59 19.47 27.01
N GLY A 400 -7.76 20.27 25.96
CA GLY A 400 -8.71 19.98 24.89
C GLY A 400 -8.25 18.75 24.14
N PHE A 401 -8.71 17.57 24.56
CA PHE A 401 -8.65 16.36 23.76
C PHE A 401 -9.53 16.58 22.53
N CYS A 402 -8.91 17.10 21.46
CA CYS A 402 -9.48 17.03 20.13
C CYS A 402 -9.79 15.56 19.81
N ASP A 403 -10.92 15.30 19.17
CA ASP A 403 -11.33 13.96 18.80
C ASP A 403 -10.41 13.46 17.67
N ASP A 404 -9.37 12.72 18.05
CA ASP A 404 -8.30 12.18 17.20
C ASP A 404 -8.82 11.37 15.99
N SER A 405 -10.12 11.01 16.00
CA SER A 405 -10.82 10.30 14.94
C SER A 405 -11.10 11.13 13.67
N ARG A 406 -11.07 12.47 13.71
CA ARG A 406 -11.36 13.32 12.53
C ARG A 406 -10.15 14.04 11.92
N LYS A 407 -8.93 13.57 12.19
CA LYS A 407 -7.71 14.06 11.53
C LYS A 407 -7.77 13.87 10.01
N THR A 408 -7.32 14.86 9.25
CA THR A 408 -7.19 14.79 7.79
C THR A 408 -5.94 13.98 7.42
N GLU A 409 -6.15 12.92 6.65
CA GLU A 409 -5.13 11.95 6.24
C GLU A 409 -4.90 11.95 4.72
N ALA A 410 -5.83 12.53 3.94
CA ALA A 410 -5.70 12.71 2.50
C ALA A 410 -6.43 13.97 2.02
N ILE A 411 -5.91 14.61 0.96
CA ILE A 411 -6.53 15.74 0.26
C ILE A 411 -6.25 15.66 -1.24
N VAL A 412 -7.23 16.04 -2.08
CA VAL A 412 -7.12 16.09 -3.54
C VAL A 412 -8.06 17.14 -4.13
N ILE A 413 -7.76 17.64 -5.33
CA ILE A 413 -8.59 18.63 -6.05
C ILE A 413 -9.12 18.00 -7.33
N SER A 414 -10.44 17.98 -7.49
CA SER A 414 -11.10 17.46 -8.70
C SER A 414 -11.16 18.51 -9.82
N VAL A 415 -11.37 18.03 -11.05
CA VAL A 415 -11.37 18.83 -12.30
C VAL A 415 -12.50 19.86 -12.42
N ASP A 416 -13.48 19.83 -11.51
CA ASP A 416 -14.51 20.86 -11.31
C ASP A 416 -14.06 21.99 -10.36
N GLY A 417 -12.81 21.92 -9.88
CA GLY A 417 -12.24 22.88 -8.94
C GLY A 417 -12.79 22.73 -7.51
N MET A 418 -13.30 21.56 -7.15
CA MET A 418 -13.70 21.22 -5.77
C MET A 418 -12.57 20.48 -5.05
N ILE A 419 -12.51 20.63 -3.73
CA ILE A 419 -11.49 19.99 -2.90
C ILE A 419 -12.16 18.86 -2.12
N TRP A 420 -11.47 17.73 -1.99
CA TRP A 420 -11.94 16.56 -1.26
C TRP A 420 -10.91 16.16 -0.22
N THR A 421 -11.35 15.90 1.02
CA THR A 421 -10.49 15.48 2.12
C THR A 421 -11.01 14.20 2.76
N GLY A 422 -10.11 13.29 3.13
CA GLY A 422 -10.43 12.04 3.82
C GLY A 422 -9.82 12.01 5.22
N SER A 423 -10.57 11.45 6.18
CA SER A 423 -10.17 11.42 7.59
C SER A 423 -9.73 10.04 8.10
N SER A 424 -9.09 10.04 9.28
CA SER A 424 -8.64 8.85 10.01
C SER A 424 -9.78 7.90 10.46
N ASN A 425 -11.03 8.36 10.53
CA ASN A 425 -12.23 7.53 10.79
C ASN A 425 -13.05 7.16 9.53
N GLY A 426 -12.57 7.50 8.33
CA GLY A 426 -13.21 7.09 7.07
C GLY A 426 -14.25 8.06 6.50
N ILE A 427 -14.39 9.24 7.10
CA ILE A 427 -15.27 10.31 6.60
C ILE A 427 -14.59 11.02 5.42
N LEU A 428 -15.38 11.24 4.38
CA LEU A 428 -15.01 11.99 3.17
C LEU A 428 -15.76 13.33 3.17
N MET A 429 -15.04 14.45 3.07
CA MET A 429 -15.63 15.79 3.03
C MET A 429 -15.33 16.49 1.70
N ARG A 430 -16.30 17.24 1.18
CA ARG A 430 -16.20 18.05 -0.03
C ARG A 430 -16.25 19.54 0.31
N TRP A 431 -15.36 20.31 -0.29
CA TRP A 431 -15.19 21.74 -0.07
C TRP A 431 -15.21 22.52 -1.38
N ASP A 432 -15.62 23.79 -1.31
CA ASP A 432 -15.43 24.74 -2.42
C ASP A 432 -13.98 25.28 -2.47
N GLY A 433 -13.62 25.91 -3.59
CA GLY A 433 -12.31 26.55 -3.77
C GLY A 433 -12.01 27.73 -2.84
N ASN A 434 -12.94 28.12 -1.97
CA ASN A 434 -12.81 29.18 -0.97
C ASN A 434 -12.74 28.62 0.47
N GLY A 435 -12.63 27.30 0.64
CA GLY A 435 -12.52 26.67 1.94
C GLY A 435 -13.82 26.62 2.73
N ASN A 436 -14.96 26.53 2.06
CA ASN A 436 -16.25 26.30 2.71
C ASN A 436 -16.64 24.82 2.55
N CYS A 437 -16.96 24.14 3.65
CA CYS A 437 -17.45 22.77 3.61
C CYS A 437 -18.83 22.73 2.95
N LEU A 438 -19.02 21.83 1.99
CA LEU A 438 -20.27 21.66 1.25
C LEU A 438 -21.05 20.44 1.72
N GLN A 439 -20.38 19.28 1.80
CA GLN A 439 -21.00 17.97 2.04
C GLN A 439 -20.04 17.02 2.76
N GLU A 440 -20.61 16.12 3.56
CA GLU A 440 -19.92 15.06 4.30
C GLU A 440 -20.51 13.70 3.90
N PHE A 441 -19.65 12.70 3.71
CA PHE A 441 -20.00 11.34 3.31
C PHE A 441 -19.34 10.34 4.27
N ALA A 442 -20.14 9.54 4.95
CA ALA A 442 -19.68 8.43 5.78
C ALA A 442 -20.24 7.12 5.22
N TYR A 443 -19.36 6.19 4.86
CA TYR A 443 -19.74 4.89 4.28
C TYR A 443 -18.95 3.73 4.89
N GLU A 444 -17.66 3.92 5.12
CA GLU A 444 -16.71 2.94 5.64
C GLU A 444 -16.08 3.52 6.90
N SER A 445 -16.00 2.75 8.00
CA SER A 445 -15.41 3.21 9.27
C SER A 445 -13.88 3.02 9.36
N SER A 446 -13.27 2.57 8.27
CA SER A 446 -11.82 2.42 8.13
C SER A 446 -11.21 3.75 7.70
N GLY A 447 -10.09 4.15 8.29
CA GLY A 447 -9.41 5.41 7.94
C GLY A 447 -9.02 5.49 6.46
N ILE A 448 -9.24 6.65 5.85
CA ILE A 448 -8.76 6.97 4.51
C ILE A 448 -7.27 7.33 4.61
N LEU A 449 -6.42 6.82 3.72
CA LEU A 449 -4.98 7.09 3.74
C LEU A 449 -4.46 7.73 2.44
N CYS A 450 -5.17 7.56 1.33
CA CYS A 450 -4.84 8.24 0.09
C CYS A 450 -6.08 8.42 -0.81
N MET A 451 -6.05 9.46 -1.64
CA MET A 451 -7.12 9.77 -2.59
C MET A 451 -6.53 10.22 -3.92
N PHE A 452 -7.25 9.99 -5.01
CA PHE A 452 -6.85 10.42 -6.35
C PHE A 452 -8.07 10.73 -7.22
N THR A 453 -8.06 11.87 -7.91
CA THR A 453 -9.12 12.26 -8.85
C THR A 453 -8.67 12.08 -10.28
N PHE A 454 -9.48 11.40 -11.09
CA PHE A 454 -9.28 11.34 -12.54
C PHE A 454 -10.60 11.59 -13.27
N CYS A 455 -10.64 12.65 -14.07
CA CYS A 455 -11.84 13.08 -14.78
C CYS A 455 -13.04 13.19 -13.82
N SER A 456 -14.13 12.46 -14.08
CA SER A 456 -15.34 12.44 -13.22
C SER A 456 -15.30 11.38 -12.11
N ARG A 457 -14.14 10.89 -11.69
CA ARG A 457 -14.02 9.83 -10.66
C ARG A 457 -13.07 10.23 -9.55
N LEU A 458 -13.49 9.98 -8.32
CA LEU A 458 -12.69 10.07 -7.10
C LEU A 458 -12.40 8.65 -6.62
N TRP A 459 -11.12 8.32 -6.49
CA TRP A 459 -10.63 7.05 -5.96
C TRP A 459 -10.15 7.28 -4.53
N VAL A 460 -10.56 6.39 -3.62
CA VAL A 460 -10.29 6.49 -2.18
C VAL A 460 -9.68 5.18 -1.70
N GLY A 461 -8.50 5.25 -1.07
CA GLY A 461 -7.76 4.11 -0.53
C GLY A 461 -7.79 4.09 1.00
N TYR A 462 -8.10 2.92 1.55
CA TYR A 462 -8.40 2.74 2.98
C TYR A 462 -7.30 1.94 3.71
N SER A 463 -7.24 2.12 5.02
CA SER A 463 -6.32 1.42 5.92
C SER A 463 -6.52 -0.10 5.96
N ASN A 464 -7.73 -0.59 5.64
CA ASN A 464 -8.04 -2.02 5.54
C ASN A 464 -7.67 -2.67 4.19
N GLY A 465 -7.04 -1.92 3.27
CA GLY A 465 -6.66 -2.42 1.94
C GLY A 465 -7.76 -2.32 0.86
N THR A 466 -8.93 -1.78 1.21
CA THR A 466 -10.02 -1.50 0.28
C THR A 466 -9.73 -0.27 -0.59
N VAL A 467 -10.23 -0.29 -1.81
CA VAL A 467 -10.37 0.90 -2.67
C VAL A 467 -11.85 1.09 -3.01
N GLN A 468 -12.32 2.33 -2.94
CA GLN A 468 -13.64 2.74 -3.43
C GLN A 468 -13.51 3.78 -4.54
N VAL A 469 -14.51 3.80 -5.42
CA VAL A 469 -14.62 4.71 -6.55
C VAL A 469 -15.95 5.45 -6.45
N TRP A 470 -15.89 6.77 -6.40
CA TRP A 470 -17.03 7.68 -6.30
C TRP A 470 -17.09 8.57 -7.55
N ASP A 471 -18.27 9.09 -7.89
CA ASP A 471 -18.37 10.23 -8.81
C ASP A 471 -18.18 11.57 -8.07
N LEU A 472 -18.06 12.67 -8.82
CA LEU A 472 -17.88 14.00 -8.24
C LEU A 472 -19.17 14.58 -7.66
N GLU A 473 -20.29 13.86 -7.79
CA GLU A 473 -21.58 14.17 -7.17
C GLU A 473 -21.73 13.52 -5.79
N GLY A 474 -20.77 12.67 -5.38
CA GLY A 474 -20.77 12.03 -4.06
C GLY A 474 -21.53 10.71 -4.02
N LYS A 475 -21.68 10.02 -5.16
CA LYS A 475 -22.27 8.67 -5.22
C LYS A 475 -21.17 7.62 -5.39
N LEU A 476 -21.22 6.59 -4.56
CA LEU A 476 -20.38 5.40 -4.71
C LEU A 476 -20.72 4.65 -6.01
N LEU A 477 -19.71 4.45 -6.86
CA LEU A 477 -19.76 3.66 -8.09
C LEU A 477 -19.39 2.20 -7.87
N GLY A 478 -18.54 1.92 -6.87
CA GLY A 478 -18.19 0.58 -6.41
C GLY A 478 -16.93 0.56 -5.55
N GLY A 479 -16.62 -0.58 -4.95
CA GLY A 479 -15.40 -0.77 -4.16
C GLY A 479 -15.04 -2.23 -3.96
N TRP A 480 -13.76 -2.51 -3.68
CA TRP A 480 -13.22 -3.86 -3.54
C TRP A 480 -11.93 -3.87 -2.71
N VAL A 481 -11.59 -5.04 -2.15
CA VAL A 481 -10.30 -5.28 -1.50
C VAL A 481 -9.20 -5.28 -2.57
N ALA A 482 -8.45 -4.19 -2.64
CA ALA A 482 -7.36 -3.99 -3.61
C ALA A 482 -6.10 -4.74 -3.18
N HIS A 483 -5.78 -4.70 -1.89
CA HIS A 483 -4.59 -5.29 -1.28
C HIS A 483 -4.92 -5.94 0.07
N SER A 484 -4.05 -6.81 0.59
CA SER A 484 -4.19 -7.42 1.92
C SER A 484 -3.68 -6.55 3.06
N GLY A 485 -3.28 -5.31 2.77
CA GLY A 485 -2.86 -4.31 3.74
C GLY A 485 -3.13 -2.88 3.25
N PRO A 486 -2.86 -1.86 4.09
CA PRO A 486 -3.25 -0.46 3.86
C PRO A 486 -2.84 0.08 2.49
N VAL A 487 -3.75 0.78 1.78
CA VAL A 487 -3.43 1.46 0.51
C VAL A 487 -2.91 2.87 0.81
N ILE A 488 -1.61 3.11 0.57
CA ILE A 488 -0.90 4.31 1.04
C ILE A 488 -0.65 5.36 -0.04
N LYS A 489 -0.67 4.99 -1.33
CA LYS A 489 -0.49 5.94 -2.43
C LYS A 489 -1.18 5.49 -3.72
N MET A 490 -1.55 6.46 -4.55
CA MET A 490 -2.11 6.25 -5.88
C MET A 490 -1.40 7.12 -6.92
N ALA A 491 -1.33 6.64 -8.16
CA ALA A 491 -0.81 7.34 -9.33
C ALA A 491 -1.55 6.86 -10.59
N ILE A 492 -1.41 7.55 -11.72
CA ILE A 492 -2.15 7.22 -12.95
C ILE A 492 -1.26 7.23 -14.20
N GLY A 493 -1.43 6.25 -15.08
CA GLY A 493 -0.75 6.22 -16.37
C GLY A 493 -1.12 5.00 -17.21
N ALA A 494 -0.86 5.07 -18.52
CA ALA A 494 -1.15 3.98 -19.48
C ALA A 494 -2.57 3.39 -19.45
N GLY A 495 -3.58 4.18 -19.03
CA GLY A 495 -4.97 3.72 -18.89
C GLY A 495 -5.29 3.03 -17.55
N TYR A 496 -4.36 3.03 -16.59
CA TYR A 496 -4.51 2.44 -15.26
C TYR A 496 -4.35 3.48 -14.15
N LEU A 497 -5.12 3.30 -13.07
CA LEU A 497 -4.80 3.83 -11.75
C LEU A 497 -3.97 2.77 -11.01
N PHE A 498 -2.74 3.12 -10.65
CA PHE A 498 -1.87 2.30 -9.81
C PHE A 498 -2.11 2.59 -8.33
N THR A 499 -2.10 1.53 -7.53
CA THR A 499 -2.26 1.56 -6.07
C THR A 499 -1.06 0.90 -5.41
N LEU A 500 -0.41 1.62 -4.50
CA LEU A 500 0.69 1.14 -3.68
C LEU A 500 0.16 0.81 -2.28
N ALA A 501 0.44 -0.41 -1.80
CA ALA A 501 0.13 -0.82 -0.44
C ALA A 501 1.36 -0.69 0.50
N ASN A 502 1.12 -0.66 1.81
CA ASN A 502 2.18 -0.55 2.83
C ASN A 502 3.18 -1.73 2.81
N HIS A 503 2.76 -2.89 2.30
CA HIS A 503 3.64 -4.04 2.03
C HIS A 503 4.43 -3.89 0.71
N GLY A 504 4.53 -2.68 0.14
CA GLY A 504 5.30 -2.37 -1.07
C GLY A 504 4.81 -3.01 -2.38
N GLY A 505 3.62 -3.63 -2.40
CA GLY A 505 3.00 -4.21 -3.59
C GLY A 505 2.23 -3.17 -4.41
N ILE A 506 2.25 -3.31 -5.74
CA ILE A 506 1.69 -2.36 -6.71
C ILE A 506 0.72 -3.06 -7.65
N ARG A 507 -0.52 -2.58 -7.69
CA ARG A 507 -1.59 -3.05 -8.59
C ARG A 507 -2.17 -1.92 -9.43
N GLY A 508 -2.25 -2.13 -10.74
CA GLY A 508 -2.97 -1.30 -11.69
C GLY A 508 -4.42 -1.75 -11.88
N TRP A 509 -5.36 -0.83 -11.78
CA TRP A 509 -6.78 -1.00 -12.07
C TRP A 509 -7.12 -0.17 -13.31
N ASN A 510 -7.92 -0.66 -14.24
CA ASN A 510 -8.28 0.16 -15.40
C ASN A 510 -9.05 1.41 -14.92
N VAL A 511 -8.78 2.58 -15.50
CA VAL A 511 -9.41 3.85 -15.07
C VAL A 511 -10.94 3.85 -15.23
N THR A 512 -11.49 2.88 -15.98
CA THR A 512 -12.93 2.68 -16.16
C THR A 512 -13.55 1.69 -15.18
N SER A 513 -12.76 0.94 -14.40
CA SER A 513 -13.25 0.00 -13.37
C SER A 513 -13.91 0.77 -12.20
N PRO A 514 -15.11 0.40 -11.72
CA PRO A 514 -15.94 -0.70 -12.21
C PRO A 514 -16.60 -0.38 -13.56
N GLY A 515 -16.53 -1.30 -14.51
CA GLY A 515 -17.01 -1.09 -15.88
C GLY A 515 -17.17 -2.38 -16.72
N PRO A 516 -17.75 -2.30 -17.93
CA PRO A 516 -18.03 -3.47 -18.77
C PRO A 516 -16.76 -4.22 -19.22
N LEU A 517 -15.64 -3.51 -19.32
CA LEU A 517 -14.32 -4.08 -19.64
C LEU A 517 -13.89 -5.14 -18.62
N ASP A 518 -14.19 -4.95 -17.34
CA ASP A 518 -13.82 -5.86 -16.25
C ASP A 518 -14.41 -7.26 -16.45
N ASN A 519 -15.63 -7.35 -16.99
CA ASN A 519 -16.31 -8.62 -17.22
C ASN A 519 -15.68 -9.40 -18.39
N VAL A 520 -15.27 -8.70 -19.46
CA VAL A 520 -14.58 -9.32 -20.59
C VAL A 520 -13.19 -9.80 -20.15
N LEU A 521 -12.42 -8.94 -19.48
CA LEU A 521 -11.10 -9.30 -18.94
C LEU A 521 -11.19 -10.48 -17.95
N ARG A 522 -12.20 -10.50 -17.06
CA ARG A 522 -12.40 -11.60 -16.11
C ARG A 522 -12.64 -12.93 -16.81
N ALA A 523 -13.53 -12.95 -17.82
CA ALA A 523 -13.84 -14.16 -18.57
C ALA A 523 -12.63 -14.69 -19.37
N GLU A 524 -11.89 -13.80 -20.03
CA GLU A 524 -10.71 -14.16 -20.84
C GLU A 524 -9.54 -14.66 -19.95
N LEU A 525 -9.30 -14.04 -18.80
CA LEU A 525 -8.27 -14.49 -17.85
C LEU A 525 -8.66 -15.84 -17.21
N ALA A 526 -9.89 -15.99 -16.73
CA ALA A 526 -10.37 -17.25 -16.17
C ALA A 526 -10.30 -18.40 -17.20
N GLY A 527 -10.62 -18.13 -18.47
CA GLY A 527 -10.46 -19.09 -19.58
C GLY A 527 -9.01 -19.49 -19.88
N LYS A 528 -8.02 -18.81 -19.28
CA LYS A 528 -6.58 -19.07 -19.41
C LYS A 528 -5.91 -19.48 -18.10
N GLU A 529 -6.68 -19.74 -17.04
CA GLU A 529 -6.16 -20.00 -15.69
C GLU A 529 -5.11 -21.12 -15.61
N PHE A 530 -5.27 -22.17 -16.43
CA PHE A 530 -4.34 -23.29 -16.50
C PHE A 530 -2.90 -22.90 -16.92
N LEU A 531 -2.71 -21.79 -17.67
CA LEU A 531 -1.38 -21.35 -18.11
C LEU A 531 -0.52 -20.82 -16.96
N TYR A 532 -1.14 -20.11 -16.01
CA TYR A 532 -0.47 -19.45 -14.89
C TYR A 532 -0.74 -20.09 -13.52
N SER A 533 -1.44 -21.23 -13.48
CA SER A 533 -1.62 -22.01 -12.25
C SER A 533 -0.39 -22.88 -11.97
N ARG A 534 0.06 -22.94 -10.72
CA ARG A 534 1.10 -23.86 -10.24
C ARG A 534 0.59 -24.54 -8.98
N ILE A 535 0.80 -25.86 -8.87
CA ILE A 535 0.55 -26.62 -7.63
C ILE A 535 1.91 -27.01 -7.04
N GLU A 536 2.12 -26.71 -5.76
CA GLU A 536 3.29 -27.11 -4.99
C GLU A 536 2.86 -28.18 -3.99
N ASN A 537 3.66 -29.23 -3.81
CA ASN A 537 3.39 -30.30 -2.85
C ASN A 537 4.39 -30.21 -1.70
N LEU A 538 3.91 -30.23 -0.45
CA LEU A 538 4.77 -30.20 0.75
C LEU A 538 4.17 -31.03 1.88
N LYS A 539 5.01 -31.45 2.83
CA LYS A 539 4.62 -32.14 4.06
C LYS A 539 4.88 -31.27 5.28
N ILE A 540 3.94 -31.29 6.22
CA ILE A 540 4.03 -30.59 7.51
C ILE A 540 4.00 -31.62 8.62
N LEU A 541 5.05 -31.67 9.45
CA LEU A 541 5.06 -32.39 10.72
C LEU A 541 4.57 -31.43 11.82
N ALA A 542 3.40 -31.71 12.40
CA ALA A 542 2.93 -31.04 13.60
C ALA A 542 3.11 -31.94 14.82
N GLY A 543 3.74 -31.44 15.88
CA GLY A 543 3.91 -32.13 17.16
C GLY A 543 3.32 -31.34 18.32
N THR A 544 2.70 -32.03 19.27
CA THR A 544 2.31 -31.45 20.57
C THR A 544 2.82 -32.29 21.75
N TRP A 545 3.21 -31.64 22.84
CA TRP A 545 3.58 -32.33 24.08
C TRP A 545 3.39 -31.44 25.32
N ASN A 546 2.56 -31.87 26.27
CA ASN A 546 2.56 -31.32 27.63
C ASN A 546 3.78 -31.89 28.39
N VAL A 547 4.74 -31.03 28.73
CA VAL A 547 6.05 -31.44 29.28
C VAL A 547 6.07 -31.46 30.82
N GLY A 548 5.00 -31.02 31.48
CA GLY A 548 4.83 -31.12 32.93
C GLY A 548 5.97 -30.51 33.76
N GLU A 549 6.45 -29.33 33.36
CA GLU A 549 7.60 -28.59 33.93
C GLU A 549 8.95 -29.34 33.83
N GLY A 550 9.03 -30.39 33.01
CA GLY A 550 10.22 -31.20 32.77
C GLY A 550 11.10 -30.72 31.61
N ARG A 551 12.22 -31.44 31.42
CA ARG A 551 13.10 -31.37 30.24
C ARG A 551 13.12 -32.73 29.57
N ALA A 552 13.06 -32.76 28.24
CA ALA A 552 13.24 -34.00 27.50
C ALA A 552 14.69 -34.50 27.54
N SER A 553 14.85 -35.82 27.47
CA SER A 553 16.09 -36.46 27.04
C SER A 553 16.34 -36.25 25.53
N THR A 554 17.60 -36.31 25.10
CA THR A 554 17.95 -36.26 23.67
C THR A 554 17.27 -37.39 22.89
N ASP A 555 17.26 -38.61 23.46
CA ASP A 555 16.66 -39.78 22.82
C ASP A 555 15.15 -39.59 22.62
N SER A 556 14.46 -38.98 23.60
CA SER A 556 13.03 -38.65 23.46
C SER A 556 12.74 -37.63 22.35
N LEU A 557 13.59 -36.61 22.19
CA LEU A 557 13.48 -35.67 21.08
C LEU A 557 13.73 -36.34 19.72
N VAL A 558 14.70 -37.25 19.63
CA VAL A 558 15.01 -38.01 18.42
C VAL A 558 13.88 -38.99 18.06
N SER A 559 13.32 -39.70 19.03
CA SER A 559 12.17 -40.60 18.83
C SER A 559 10.91 -39.85 18.38
N TRP A 560 10.64 -38.68 18.97
CA TRP A 560 9.47 -37.86 18.64
C TRP A 560 9.60 -37.13 17.30
N LEU A 561 10.68 -36.36 17.11
CA LEU A 561 10.86 -35.47 15.96
C LEU A 561 11.93 -35.95 14.99
N GLY A 562 13.09 -36.41 15.48
CA GLY A 562 14.28 -36.67 14.66
C GLY A 562 14.04 -37.53 13.42
N CYS A 563 13.53 -38.76 13.59
CA CYS A 563 13.23 -39.62 12.44
C CYS A 563 12.08 -39.07 11.56
N ALA A 564 11.05 -38.49 12.16
CA ALA A 564 9.88 -37.99 11.46
C ALA A 564 10.16 -36.73 10.62
N ALA A 565 11.15 -35.92 10.98
CA ALA A 565 11.52 -34.69 10.28
C ALA A 565 12.28 -34.93 8.96
N THR A 566 12.84 -36.12 8.74
CA THR A 566 13.70 -36.43 7.59
C THR A 566 13.03 -36.32 6.22
N GLY A 567 11.70 -36.38 6.17
CA GLY A 567 10.91 -36.37 4.93
C GLY A 567 9.82 -35.29 4.90
N VAL A 568 10.02 -34.16 5.59
CA VAL A 568 9.06 -33.05 5.63
C VAL A 568 9.71 -31.69 5.34
N GLU A 569 8.89 -30.74 4.89
CA GLU A 569 9.28 -29.39 4.51
C GLU A 569 9.12 -28.39 5.65
N ILE A 570 8.14 -28.62 6.54
CA ILE A 570 7.80 -27.73 7.67
C ILE A 570 7.65 -28.56 8.93
N VAL A 571 8.25 -28.12 10.04
CA VAL A 571 8.09 -28.71 11.37
C VAL A 571 7.48 -27.68 12.31
N VAL A 572 6.37 -28.02 12.94
CA VAL A 572 5.61 -27.19 13.90
C VAL A 572 5.58 -27.92 15.23
N VAL A 573 6.02 -27.27 16.30
CA VAL A 573 6.02 -27.85 17.65
C VAL A 573 5.25 -26.95 18.61
N GLY A 574 4.31 -27.54 19.35
CA GLY A 574 3.66 -26.90 20.50
C GLY A 574 3.96 -27.63 21.80
N LEU A 575 4.42 -26.90 22.81
CA LEU A 575 4.62 -27.42 24.16
C LEU A 575 3.64 -26.77 25.14
N GLN A 576 3.21 -27.53 26.15
CA GLN A 576 2.40 -27.04 27.26
C GLN A 576 3.07 -27.39 28.60
N GLU A 577 2.78 -26.61 29.64
CA GLU A 577 3.45 -26.70 30.96
C GLU A 577 4.97 -26.64 30.88
N VAL A 578 5.52 -25.82 29.98
CA VAL A 578 6.97 -25.56 29.94
C VAL A 578 7.45 -25.00 31.29
N GLU A 579 6.63 -24.15 31.93
CA GLU A 579 6.91 -23.54 33.23
C GLU A 579 5.60 -23.03 33.87
N MET A 580 5.26 -23.48 35.08
CA MET A 580 3.96 -23.19 35.72
C MET A 580 4.08 -22.54 37.11
N GLY A 581 5.31 -22.30 37.60
CA GLY A 581 5.58 -21.66 38.88
C GLY A 581 4.88 -20.30 39.06
N ALA A 582 4.20 -20.10 40.19
CA ALA A 582 3.33 -18.94 40.43
C ALA A 582 4.02 -17.56 40.26
N GLY A 583 5.30 -17.44 40.64
CA GLY A 583 6.08 -16.23 40.41
C GLY A 583 6.33 -15.94 38.92
N VAL A 584 6.52 -17.00 38.12
CA VAL A 584 6.70 -16.91 36.66
C VAL A 584 5.40 -16.52 36.00
N LEU A 585 4.26 -17.10 36.40
CA LEU A 585 2.94 -16.73 35.89
C LEU A 585 2.63 -15.24 36.14
N ALA A 586 2.95 -14.74 37.34
CA ALA A 586 2.81 -13.31 37.67
C ALA A 586 3.75 -12.42 36.85
N MET A 587 5.01 -12.82 36.66
CA MET A 587 5.95 -12.11 35.79
C MET A 587 5.55 -12.17 34.31
N SER A 588 4.96 -13.27 33.82
CA SER A 588 4.48 -13.39 32.44
C SER A 588 3.28 -12.48 32.18
N ALA A 589 2.31 -12.42 33.11
CA ALA A 589 1.19 -11.48 33.00
C ALA A 589 1.66 -10.01 33.05
N ALA A 590 2.68 -9.69 33.85
CA ALA A 590 3.29 -8.37 33.83
C ALA A 590 4.06 -8.09 32.51
N LYS A 591 4.89 -9.04 32.04
CA LYS A 591 5.67 -8.93 30.80
C LYS A 591 4.82 -8.95 29.53
N GLU A 592 3.60 -9.50 29.54
CA GLU A 592 2.70 -9.45 28.38
C GLU A 592 2.48 -8.01 27.89
N THR A 593 2.39 -7.05 28.83
CA THR A 593 2.27 -5.62 28.53
C THR A 593 3.56 -4.95 28.01
N VAL A 594 4.70 -5.66 28.01
CA VAL A 594 6.03 -5.11 27.68
C VAL A 594 6.69 -5.82 26.48
N GLY A 595 6.31 -7.08 26.20
CA GLY A 595 6.53 -7.74 24.91
C GLY A 595 7.56 -8.88 24.87
N LEU A 596 7.20 -9.89 24.07
CA LEU A 596 8.03 -10.89 23.35
C LEU A 596 9.12 -11.74 24.04
N GLU A 597 9.65 -11.43 25.22
CA GLU A 597 10.64 -12.30 25.87
C GLU A 597 10.04 -13.63 26.36
N GLY A 598 10.62 -14.75 25.90
CA GLY A 598 10.38 -16.08 26.46
C GLY A 598 11.11 -16.32 27.78
N SER A 599 10.93 -17.49 28.39
CA SER A 599 11.65 -17.89 29.59
C SER A 599 12.95 -18.65 29.26
N PRO A 600 13.94 -18.71 30.17
CA PRO A 600 15.18 -19.46 29.94
C PRO A 600 14.95 -20.95 29.66
N LEU A 601 13.89 -21.54 30.22
CA LEU A 601 13.50 -22.91 29.94
C LEU A 601 12.85 -23.05 28.55
N GLY A 602 12.01 -22.08 28.15
CA GLY A 602 11.51 -21.99 26.77
C GLY A 602 12.63 -21.89 25.74
N GLN A 603 13.66 -21.06 25.99
CA GLN A 603 14.83 -20.95 25.12
C GLN A 603 15.61 -22.27 25.04
N TRP A 604 15.81 -22.96 26.16
CA TRP A 604 16.44 -24.28 26.18
C TRP A 604 15.71 -25.29 25.29
N TRP A 605 14.37 -25.30 25.30
CA TRP A 605 13.57 -26.14 24.41
C TRP A 605 13.74 -25.76 22.93
N LEU A 606 13.73 -24.45 22.60
CA LEU A 606 13.97 -23.97 21.24
C LEU A 606 15.33 -24.42 20.69
N ASP A 607 16.37 -24.33 21.50
CA ASP A 607 17.75 -24.67 21.09
C ASP A 607 17.96 -26.19 20.99
N MET A 608 17.36 -26.99 21.89
CA MET A 608 17.43 -28.45 21.83
C MET A 608 16.62 -29.05 20.69
N ILE A 609 15.43 -28.51 20.39
CA ILE A 609 14.65 -28.91 19.21
C ILE A 609 15.39 -28.49 17.94
N GLY A 610 15.87 -27.24 17.87
CA GLY A 610 16.67 -26.76 16.74
C GLY A 610 17.89 -27.64 16.45
N LYS A 611 18.64 -28.03 17.50
CA LYS A 611 19.74 -28.98 17.37
C LYS A 611 19.31 -30.38 16.89
N THR A 612 18.14 -30.85 17.32
CA THR A 612 17.58 -32.15 16.88
C THR A 612 17.16 -32.11 15.41
N LEU A 613 16.77 -30.94 14.90
CA LEU A 613 16.38 -30.68 13.51
C LEU A 613 17.55 -30.18 12.62
N ASP A 614 18.79 -30.17 13.12
CA ASP A 614 19.96 -29.66 12.38
C ASP A 614 19.74 -28.21 11.86
N GLU A 615 19.29 -27.34 12.78
CA GLU A 615 19.02 -25.93 12.53
C GLU A 615 20.29 -25.18 12.07
N GLY A 616 20.18 -24.47 10.95
CA GLY A 616 21.28 -23.77 10.27
C GLY A 616 21.79 -24.51 9.03
N SER A 617 21.60 -25.83 8.95
CA SER A 617 21.98 -26.65 7.78
C SER A 617 20.74 -27.16 7.05
N SER A 618 19.93 -27.97 7.72
CA SER A 618 18.75 -28.62 7.13
C SER A 618 17.48 -27.76 7.26
N PHE A 619 17.28 -27.17 8.44
CA PHE A 619 16.12 -26.36 8.77
C PHE A 619 16.51 -24.95 9.24
N VAL A 620 15.59 -23.99 9.11
CA VAL A 620 15.70 -22.63 9.64
C VAL A 620 14.47 -22.34 10.50
N ARG A 621 14.67 -21.87 11.73
CA ARG A 621 13.58 -21.44 12.62
C ARG A 621 12.98 -20.14 12.09
N VAL A 622 11.72 -20.16 11.66
CA VAL A 622 11.05 -19.00 11.04
C VAL A 622 10.23 -18.19 12.03
N GLY A 623 9.73 -18.80 13.11
CA GLY A 623 8.95 -18.09 14.13
C GLY A 623 8.75 -18.91 15.41
N SER A 624 8.56 -18.22 16.53
CA SER A 624 8.24 -18.82 17.82
C SER A 624 7.49 -17.85 18.74
N ARG A 625 6.63 -18.36 19.61
CA ARG A 625 5.91 -17.55 20.60
C ARG A 625 5.69 -18.30 21.91
N GLN A 626 6.02 -17.66 23.03
CA GLN A 626 5.73 -18.16 24.37
C GLN A 626 4.70 -17.28 25.09
N LEU A 627 3.82 -17.91 25.86
CA LEU A 627 2.90 -17.31 26.83
C LEU A 627 2.93 -18.17 28.08
N ALA A 628 3.68 -17.75 29.10
CA ALA A 628 3.94 -18.53 30.30
C ALA A 628 4.37 -19.98 29.97
N GLY A 629 3.56 -20.98 30.33
CA GLY A 629 3.83 -22.40 30.08
C GLY A 629 3.49 -22.90 28.68
N LEU A 630 2.92 -22.08 27.79
CA LEU A 630 2.68 -22.45 26.38
C LEU A 630 3.82 -21.93 25.50
N LEU A 631 4.36 -22.78 24.62
CA LEU A 631 5.35 -22.42 23.60
C LEU A 631 4.91 -22.98 22.24
N ILE A 632 4.98 -22.19 21.17
CA ILE A 632 4.92 -22.68 19.79
C ILE A 632 6.16 -22.26 19.02
N CYS A 633 6.64 -23.10 18.12
CA CYS A 633 7.78 -22.85 17.26
C CYS A 633 7.63 -23.54 15.91
N VAL A 634 8.14 -22.90 14.86
CA VAL A 634 8.05 -23.34 13.47
C VAL A 634 9.43 -23.28 12.81
N TRP A 635 9.82 -24.40 12.20
CA TRP A 635 11.00 -24.55 11.36
C TRP A 635 10.57 -24.89 9.93
N VAL A 636 11.32 -24.39 8.96
CA VAL A 636 11.12 -24.63 7.53
C VAL A 636 12.44 -25.11 6.92
N ARG A 637 12.39 -26.07 6.00
CA ARG A 637 13.58 -26.57 5.30
C ARG A 637 14.29 -25.43 4.55
N HIS A 638 15.62 -25.44 4.57
CA HIS A 638 16.42 -24.27 4.16
C HIS A 638 16.15 -23.80 2.70
N ASP A 639 15.91 -24.73 1.78
CA ASP A 639 15.57 -24.48 0.37
C ASP A 639 14.26 -23.70 0.17
N LEU A 640 13.30 -23.84 1.07
CA LEU A 640 12.00 -23.16 1.02
C LEU A 640 12.02 -21.77 1.67
N LYS A 641 13.14 -21.36 2.29
CA LYS A 641 13.24 -20.05 2.96
C LYS A 641 12.90 -18.84 2.06
N PRO A 642 13.22 -18.81 0.75
CA PRO A 642 12.82 -17.73 -0.16
C PRO A 642 11.30 -17.62 -0.40
N HIS A 643 10.53 -18.66 -0.05
CA HIS A 643 9.08 -18.71 -0.23
C HIS A 643 8.30 -18.51 1.07
N VAL A 644 8.98 -18.36 2.21
CA VAL A 644 8.37 -18.16 3.54
C VAL A 644 8.72 -16.81 4.14
N GLY A 645 7.67 -16.06 4.46
CA GLY A 645 7.74 -14.73 5.05
C GLY A 645 6.41 -14.27 5.63
N ASP A 646 6.31 -12.98 5.90
CA ASP A 646 5.20 -12.32 6.61
C ASP A 646 4.85 -13.06 7.91
N VAL A 647 5.89 -13.46 8.65
CA VAL A 647 5.77 -14.32 9.85
C VAL A 647 5.38 -13.50 11.07
N ASP A 648 4.21 -13.75 11.63
CA ASP A 648 3.67 -13.03 12.78
C ASP A 648 3.29 -13.99 13.90
N ALA A 649 3.26 -13.48 15.13
CA ALA A 649 3.09 -14.28 16.33
C ALA A 649 2.05 -13.66 17.28
N ALA A 650 1.11 -14.47 17.76
CA ALA A 650 0.00 -14.05 18.59
C ALA A 650 -0.11 -14.88 19.87
N ALA A 651 -0.76 -14.33 20.91
CA ALA A 651 -1.02 -15.01 22.17
C ALA A 651 -2.39 -14.58 22.73
N VAL A 652 -3.12 -15.50 23.35
CA VAL A 652 -4.44 -15.25 23.95
C VAL A 652 -4.53 -15.95 25.31
N PRO A 653 -4.52 -15.23 26.45
CA PRO A 653 -4.65 -15.82 27.78
C PRO A 653 -6.10 -16.20 28.14
N CYS A 654 -6.32 -17.47 28.51
CA CYS A 654 -7.62 -18.01 28.99
C CYS A 654 -7.63 -18.37 30.49
N GLY A 655 -6.55 -18.07 31.22
CA GLY A 655 -6.47 -18.30 32.67
C GLY A 655 -7.43 -17.44 33.49
N PHE A 656 -7.12 -17.25 34.78
CA PHE A 656 -7.98 -16.48 35.68
C PHE A 656 -8.27 -15.08 35.10
N GLY A 657 -9.56 -14.74 34.99
CA GLY A 657 -10.02 -13.45 34.45
C GLY A 657 -9.70 -13.18 32.97
N ARG A 658 -9.33 -14.20 32.16
CA ARG A 658 -8.76 -14.03 30.79
C ARG A 658 -7.50 -13.13 30.77
N ALA A 659 -6.70 -13.17 31.85
CA ALA A 659 -5.53 -12.30 32.03
C ALA A 659 -4.29 -13.05 32.56
N ILE A 660 -4.35 -14.38 32.71
CA ILE A 660 -3.19 -15.21 33.11
C ILE A 660 -2.92 -16.23 32.01
N GLY A 661 -1.66 -16.32 31.57
CA GLY A 661 -1.21 -17.19 30.49
C GLY A 661 -1.06 -18.68 30.82
N ASN A 662 -1.49 -19.15 32.00
CA ASN A 662 -1.35 -20.55 32.42
C ASN A 662 -2.31 -21.52 31.69
N LYS A 663 -3.27 -20.94 30.96
CA LYS A 663 -4.20 -21.54 30.00
C LYS A 663 -4.41 -20.51 28.90
N GLY A 664 -4.73 -20.95 27.69
CA GLY A 664 -4.89 -20.07 26.53
C GLY A 664 -4.35 -20.68 25.25
N ALA A 665 -3.86 -19.83 24.35
CA ALA A 665 -3.20 -20.23 23.12
C ALA A 665 -2.04 -19.31 22.75
N VAL A 666 -1.09 -19.86 22.00
CA VAL A 666 -0.05 -19.12 21.26
C VAL A 666 -0.06 -19.58 19.81
N GLY A 667 0.09 -18.64 18.88
CA GLY A 667 0.03 -18.93 17.46
C GLY A 667 1.18 -18.31 16.67
N VAL A 668 1.51 -18.94 15.54
CA VAL A 668 2.37 -18.40 14.49
C VAL A 668 1.60 -18.42 13.18
N ARG A 669 1.53 -17.27 12.53
CA ARG A 669 1.03 -17.06 11.16
C ARG A 669 2.25 -16.90 10.25
N LEU A 670 2.20 -17.47 9.06
CA LEU A 670 3.16 -17.17 7.99
C LEU A 670 2.48 -17.19 6.63
N ARG A 671 3.10 -16.54 5.64
CA ARG A 671 2.80 -16.75 4.23
C ARG A 671 3.80 -17.74 3.64
N MET A 672 3.26 -18.75 2.96
CA MET A 672 3.98 -19.72 2.14
C MET A 672 3.56 -19.52 0.69
N TYR A 673 4.51 -19.14 -0.18
CA TYR A 673 4.24 -18.60 -1.52
C TYR A 673 3.27 -17.39 -1.47
N ASP A 674 2.00 -17.60 -1.83
CA ASP A 674 0.92 -16.62 -1.83
C ASP A 674 -0.28 -17.04 -0.94
N ARG A 675 -0.10 -18.02 -0.03
CA ARG A 675 -1.13 -18.54 0.88
C ARG A 675 -0.78 -18.36 2.36
N VAL A 676 -1.79 -18.12 3.18
CA VAL A 676 -1.64 -17.86 4.62
C VAL A 676 -1.87 -19.15 5.41
N LEU A 677 -0.85 -19.58 6.15
CA LEU A 677 -0.89 -20.74 7.04
C LEU A 677 -0.80 -20.26 8.50
N CYS A 678 -1.69 -20.74 9.35
CA CYS A 678 -1.70 -20.43 10.78
C CYS A 678 -1.56 -21.72 11.62
N PHE A 679 -0.69 -21.67 12.62
CA PHE A 679 -0.47 -22.76 13.57
C PHE A 679 -0.78 -22.25 14.96
N VAL A 680 -1.59 -22.97 15.73
CA VAL A 680 -2.09 -22.53 17.04
C VAL A 680 -1.90 -23.65 18.07
N ASN A 681 -1.03 -23.43 19.05
CA ASN A 681 -0.85 -24.28 20.22
C ASN A 681 -1.79 -23.82 21.34
N CYS A 682 -2.63 -24.71 21.87
CA CYS A 682 -3.54 -24.39 22.98
C CYS A 682 -3.27 -25.20 24.25
N HIS A 683 -3.68 -24.64 25.38
CA HIS A 683 -3.81 -25.34 26.65
C HIS A 683 -5.12 -24.89 27.32
N PHE A 684 -6.17 -25.70 27.24
CA PHE A 684 -7.51 -25.34 27.71
C PHE A 684 -7.83 -25.83 29.13
N ALA A 685 -8.95 -25.36 29.70
CA ALA A 685 -9.39 -25.69 31.04
C ALA A 685 -9.39 -27.20 31.37
N ALA A 686 -8.64 -27.56 32.40
CA ALA A 686 -8.54 -28.92 32.94
C ALA A 686 -9.76 -29.34 33.78
N HIS A 687 -9.78 -30.60 34.20
CA HIS A 687 -10.84 -31.32 34.91
C HIS A 687 -11.99 -31.83 34.02
N LEU A 688 -12.57 -32.98 34.41
CA LEU A 688 -13.61 -33.70 33.67
C LEU A 688 -14.82 -32.80 33.35
N GLU A 689 -15.40 -32.20 34.38
CA GLU A 689 -16.61 -31.34 34.34
C GLU A 689 -16.46 -30.04 33.51
N ALA A 690 -15.25 -29.64 33.14
CA ALA A 690 -14.99 -28.30 32.60
C ALA A 690 -15.24 -28.13 31.09
N VAL A 691 -16.09 -28.98 30.48
CA VAL A 691 -16.38 -29.00 29.03
C VAL A 691 -16.79 -27.61 28.51
N ASN A 692 -17.84 -27.03 29.10
CA ASN A 692 -18.32 -25.69 28.74
C ASN A 692 -17.24 -24.60 28.83
N ARG A 693 -16.23 -24.78 29.70
CA ARG A 693 -15.12 -23.84 29.81
C ARG A 693 -14.10 -24.04 28.69
N ARG A 694 -13.78 -25.28 28.31
CA ARG A 694 -12.95 -25.57 27.12
C ARG A 694 -13.59 -25.00 25.85
N ASN A 695 -14.91 -25.12 25.70
CA ASN A 695 -15.65 -24.50 24.60
C ASN A 695 -15.50 -22.97 24.58
N ALA A 696 -15.63 -22.33 25.75
CA ALA A 696 -15.49 -20.87 25.91
C ALA A 696 -14.03 -20.36 25.87
N ASP A 697 -13.04 -21.25 26.02
CA ASP A 697 -11.63 -20.98 25.76
C ASP A 697 -11.39 -21.04 24.23
N PHE A 698 -11.91 -22.04 23.52
CA PHE A 698 -11.83 -22.15 22.05
C PHE A 698 -12.46 -20.95 21.33
N ASP A 699 -13.73 -20.61 21.62
CA ASP A 699 -14.43 -19.50 20.95
C ASP A 699 -13.70 -18.16 21.18
N HIS A 700 -13.16 -17.96 22.38
CA HIS A 700 -12.33 -16.78 22.69
C HIS A 700 -11.05 -16.75 21.84
N VAL A 701 -10.27 -17.83 21.84
CA VAL A 701 -9.03 -17.93 21.04
C VAL A 701 -9.33 -17.70 19.56
N TYR A 702 -10.37 -18.34 19.02
CA TYR A 702 -10.72 -18.22 17.60
C TYR A 702 -11.10 -16.79 17.20
N ARG A 703 -11.80 -16.05 18.08
CA ARG A 703 -12.26 -14.68 17.82
C ARG A 703 -11.22 -13.60 18.09
N THR A 704 -10.36 -13.77 19.10
CA THR A 704 -9.48 -12.69 19.59
C THR A 704 -8.00 -12.89 19.28
N MET A 705 -7.60 -13.99 18.63
CA MET A 705 -6.23 -14.15 18.16
C MET A 705 -5.96 -13.25 16.94
N THR A 706 -5.18 -12.20 17.16
CA THR A 706 -4.75 -11.23 16.14
C THR A 706 -3.24 -11.28 15.95
N PHE A 707 -2.79 -11.37 14.70
CA PHE A 707 -1.37 -11.44 14.32
C PHE A 707 -0.84 -10.05 13.94
N SER A 708 -1.26 -9.03 14.68
CA SER A 708 -0.79 -7.66 14.52
C SER A 708 0.60 -7.49 15.10
N ARG A 709 1.59 -7.16 14.25
CA ARG A 709 2.66 -6.27 14.70
C ARG A 709 2.02 -4.91 15.01
N GLN A 710 2.47 -4.24 16.09
CA GLN A 710 2.19 -2.81 16.25
C GLN A 710 2.68 -2.09 15.00
N SER A 711 1.76 -1.71 14.12
CA SER A 711 2.06 -0.76 13.06
C SER A 711 2.38 0.55 13.75
N SER A 712 3.67 0.88 13.82
CA SER A 712 4.11 2.26 14.00
C SER A 712 3.31 3.10 13.01
N SER A 713 2.43 3.94 13.54
CA SER A 713 1.54 4.80 12.76
C SER A 713 2.40 5.59 11.78
N LEU A 714 2.26 5.33 10.48
CA LEU A 714 3.17 5.90 9.47
C LEU A 714 2.98 7.41 9.25
N ASN A 715 2.05 8.04 9.97
CA ASN A 715 1.87 9.48 10.09
C ASN A 715 2.18 10.04 11.50
N ALA A 716 2.81 9.26 12.39
CA ALA A 716 3.31 9.74 13.68
C ALA A 716 4.72 10.35 13.53
N GLY A 717 4.78 11.50 12.88
CA GLY A 717 5.91 12.42 13.02
C GLY A 717 5.96 13.02 14.44
N VAL A 718 7.16 13.18 14.96
CA VAL A 718 7.56 14.16 16.01
C VAL A 718 6.51 14.54 17.08
N ALA A 719 6.28 13.66 18.05
CA ALA A 719 5.90 14.07 19.41
C ALA A 719 6.38 13.03 20.43
N GLY A 720 6.93 13.50 21.55
CA GLY A 720 7.37 12.62 22.64
C GLY A 720 6.22 12.18 23.56
N ALA A 721 6.43 11.02 24.19
CA ALA A 721 5.75 10.50 25.38
C ALA A 721 4.35 9.84 25.24
N SER A 722 4.33 8.57 25.68
CA SER A 722 3.24 7.92 26.42
C SER A 722 1.99 7.44 25.67
N PHE A 723 2.08 6.26 25.06
CA PHE A 723 0.91 5.45 24.72
C PHE A 723 0.40 4.67 25.95
N GLY A 724 -0.86 4.91 26.32
CA GLY A 724 -1.63 4.03 27.19
C GLY A 724 -2.59 3.18 26.35
N VAL A 725 -2.49 1.85 26.45
CA VAL A 725 -3.42 0.94 25.77
C VAL A 725 -4.84 1.13 26.33
N THR A 726 -5.79 1.49 25.48
CA THR A 726 -7.20 1.62 25.87
C THR A 726 -8.01 0.51 25.19
N MET A 727 -8.52 -0.43 25.98
CA MET A 727 -9.40 -1.50 25.52
C MET A 727 -10.76 -0.92 25.09
N PRO A 728 -11.37 -1.38 23.99
CA PRO A 728 -12.74 -0.99 23.64
C PRO A 728 -13.71 -1.58 24.68
N ARG A 729 -14.29 -0.70 25.50
CA ARG A 729 -15.33 -1.09 26.47
C ARG A 729 -16.68 -1.09 25.76
N GLY A 730 -17.33 -2.26 25.70
CA GLY A 730 -18.61 -2.41 25.03
C GLY A 730 -19.68 -1.46 25.59
N GLY A 731 -20.31 -0.69 24.69
CA GLY A 731 -21.49 0.12 24.96
C GLY A 731 -22.54 -0.17 23.89
N ASN A 732 -23.75 -0.55 24.32
CA ASN A 732 -24.83 -0.90 23.40
C ASN A 732 -25.31 0.34 22.63
N ALA A 733 -24.98 0.42 21.34
CA ALA A 733 -25.66 1.28 20.37
C ALA A 733 -26.57 0.41 19.50
N LEU A 734 -27.87 0.71 19.47
CA LEU A 734 -28.85 -0.04 18.68
C LEU A 734 -28.74 0.28 17.18
N GLY A 735 -28.75 -0.76 16.35
CA GLY A 735 -29.44 -0.71 15.06
C GLY A 735 -28.71 -0.09 13.87
N VAL A 736 -27.46 -0.50 13.59
CA VAL A 736 -26.88 -0.45 12.24
C VAL A 736 -26.24 -1.81 11.96
N ASN A 737 -26.34 -2.31 10.72
CA ASN A 737 -25.70 -3.57 10.30
C ASN A 737 -24.17 -3.40 10.20
N THR A 738 -23.48 -3.34 11.33
CA THR A 738 -22.03 -3.51 11.37
C THR A 738 -21.69 -4.93 10.94
N ILE A 739 -20.95 -5.04 9.83
CA ILE A 739 -20.27 -6.28 9.48
C ILE A 739 -19.25 -6.53 10.61
N GLU A 740 -19.49 -7.55 11.43
CA GLU A 740 -18.50 -7.97 12.42
C GLU A 740 -17.17 -8.25 11.71
N ALA A 741 -16.10 -7.59 12.17
CA ALA A 741 -14.77 -7.79 11.60
C ALA A 741 -14.41 -9.27 11.74
N ARG A 742 -14.16 -9.93 10.60
CA ARG A 742 -13.83 -11.36 10.57
C ARG A 742 -12.54 -11.62 11.35
N PRO A 743 -12.51 -12.62 12.26
CA PRO A 743 -11.28 -12.98 12.98
C PRO A 743 -10.19 -13.41 12.01
N GLU A 744 -8.92 -13.06 12.29
CA GLU A 744 -7.81 -13.34 11.37
C GLU A 744 -7.62 -14.83 11.05
N LEU A 745 -7.92 -15.72 12.02
CA LEU A 745 -7.91 -17.17 11.83
C LEU A 745 -8.96 -17.68 10.81
N SER A 746 -10.04 -16.92 10.58
CA SER A 746 -11.02 -17.23 9.53
C SER A 746 -10.50 -16.92 8.12
N GLU A 747 -9.62 -15.92 7.99
CA GLU A 747 -9.08 -15.48 6.69
C GLU A 747 -7.86 -16.28 6.22
N ALA A 748 -7.30 -17.14 7.06
CA ALA A 748 -6.22 -18.06 6.69
C ALA A 748 -6.68 -19.13 5.67
N ASP A 749 -5.77 -19.61 4.83
CA ASP A 749 -6.05 -20.68 3.88
C ASP A 749 -6.01 -22.05 4.59
N MET A 750 -5.04 -22.24 5.49
CA MET A 750 -4.96 -23.40 6.38
C MET A 750 -4.77 -22.95 7.84
N VAL A 751 -5.43 -23.63 8.77
CA VAL A 751 -5.21 -23.49 10.21
C VAL A 751 -4.99 -24.86 10.83
N ILE A 752 -3.92 -25.04 11.61
CA ILE A 752 -3.68 -26.23 12.43
C ILE A 752 -3.78 -25.83 13.89
N PHE A 753 -4.73 -26.44 14.59
CA PHE A 753 -4.82 -26.40 16.05
C PHE A 753 -4.14 -27.64 16.62
N LEU A 754 -3.25 -27.46 17.58
CA LEU A 754 -2.60 -28.55 18.32
C LEU A 754 -2.51 -28.17 19.80
N GLY A 755 -2.41 -29.14 20.70
CA GLY A 755 -2.20 -28.84 22.11
C GLY A 755 -2.79 -29.82 23.09
N ASP A 756 -2.70 -29.46 24.37
CA ASP A 756 -3.46 -30.09 25.44
C ASP A 756 -4.83 -29.41 25.56
N PHE A 757 -5.80 -29.93 24.81
CA PHE A 757 -7.17 -29.43 24.83
C PHE A 757 -7.94 -29.91 26.07
N ASN A 758 -7.36 -30.80 26.88
CA ASN A 758 -7.88 -31.24 28.18
C ASN A 758 -9.28 -31.90 28.18
N TYR A 759 -9.87 -32.19 27.03
CA TYR A 759 -11.09 -33.02 26.91
C TYR A 759 -10.80 -34.45 27.40
N ARG A 760 -11.81 -35.08 28.00
CA ARG A 760 -11.70 -36.35 28.72
C ARG A 760 -12.66 -37.38 28.15
N LEU A 761 -12.52 -38.61 28.64
CA LEU A 761 -13.56 -39.62 28.49
C LEU A 761 -14.65 -39.39 29.53
N ASP A 762 -15.90 -39.35 29.11
CA ASP A 762 -17.08 -39.19 29.96
C ASP A 762 -17.81 -40.54 30.17
N ASP A 763 -18.64 -40.64 31.21
CA ASP A 763 -19.49 -41.81 31.48
C ASP A 763 -18.75 -43.18 31.36
N ILE A 764 -17.56 -43.26 31.96
CA ILE A 764 -16.73 -44.47 32.06
C ILE A 764 -15.84 -44.45 33.31
N THR A 765 -15.61 -45.60 33.94
CA THR A 765 -14.73 -45.69 35.12
C THR A 765 -13.25 -45.88 34.75
N TYR A 766 -12.36 -45.68 35.72
CA TYR A 766 -10.92 -45.89 35.56
C TYR A 766 -10.59 -47.34 35.15
N ASP A 767 -11.20 -48.32 35.82
CA ASP A 767 -10.90 -49.74 35.62
C ASP A 767 -11.46 -50.23 34.26
N GLU A 768 -12.66 -49.83 33.85
CA GLU A 768 -13.20 -50.10 32.49
C GLU A 768 -12.32 -49.48 31.40
N THR A 769 -11.89 -48.23 31.60
CA THR A 769 -10.98 -47.55 30.65
C THR A 769 -9.65 -48.32 30.53
N ARG A 770 -9.11 -48.82 31.65
CA ARG A 770 -7.90 -49.65 31.66
C ARG A 770 -8.07 -50.94 30.87
N ASP A 771 -9.20 -51.61 31.05
CA ASP A 771 -9.51 -52.86 30.36
C ASP A 771 -9.63 -52.65 28.85
N PHE A 772 -10.38 -51.65 28.37
CA PHE A 772 -10.49 -51.35 26.94
C PHE A 772 -9.13 -50.95 26.32
N ILE A 773 -8.28 -50.20 27.03
CA ILE A 773 -6.92 -49.89 26.55
C ILE A 773 -6.08 -51.17 26.44
N SER A 774 -6.17 -52.09 27.41
CA SER A 774 -5.42 -53.35 27.37
C SER A 774 -5.82 -54.23 26.19
N GLN A 775 -7.10 -54.23 25.84
CA GLN A 775 -7.69 -54.93 24.70
C GLN A 775 -7.52 -54.18 23.36
N ARG A 776 -6.96 -52.96 23.38
CA ARG A 776 -6.86 -52.02 22.24
C ARG A 776 -8.21 -51.67 21.59
N CYS A 777 -9.29 -51.73 22.36
CA CYS A 777 -10.65 -51.41 21.94
C CYS A 777 -10.90 -49.89 21.91
N PHE A 778 -10.11 -49.16 21.12
CA PHE A 778 -10.14 -47.69 21.08
C PHE A 778 -11.42 -47.11 20.46
N ASP A 779 -12.18 -47.89 19.67
CA ASP A 779 -13.48 -47.48 19.12
C ASP A 779 -14.50 -47.12 20.22
N TRP A 780 -14.70 -48.03 21.18
CA TRP A 780 -15.59 -47.80 22.34
C TRP A 780 -15.16 -46.61 23.20
N LEU A 781 -13.85 -46.35 23.32
CA LEU A 781 -13.34 -45.20 24.04
C LEU A 781 -13.57 -43.88 23.27
N ARG A 782 -13.59 -43.90 21.93
CA ARG A 782 -13.93 -42.70 21.13
C ARG A 782 -15.38 -42.28 21.28
N GLU A 783 -16.30 -43.22 21.42
CA GLU A 783 -17.73 -42.92 21.69
C GLU A 783 -17.92 -42.14 23.01
N LYS A 784 -16.94 -42.20 23.91
CA LYS A 784 -16.90 -41.48 25.19
C LYS A 784 -16.04 -40.21 25.16
N ASP A 785 -15.42 -39.85 24.03
CA ASP A 785 -14.54 -38.67 23.92
C ASP A 785 -15.34 -37.37 23.85
N GLN A 786 -15.20 -36.53 24.88
CA GLN A 786 -15.92 -35.25 24.96
C GLN A 786 -15.62 -34.31 23.78
N LEU A 787 -14.42 -34.35 23.19
CA LEU A 787 -14.09 -33.46 22.07
C LEU A 787 -14.89 -33.85 20.81
N HIS A 788 -14.95 -35.13 20.47
CA HIS A 788 -15.77 -35.60 19.34
C HIS A 788 -17.26 -35.31 19.57
N THR A 789 -17.78 -35.48 20.79
CA THR A 789 -19.16 -35.09 21.13
C THR A 789 -19.44 -33.60 20.88
N GLU A 790 -18.57 -32.70 21.36
CA GLU A 790 -18.77 -31.25 21.23
C GLU A 790 -18.56 -30.74 19.79
N MET A 791 -17.65 -31.36 19.03
CA MET A 791 -17.48 -31.11 17.60
C MET A 791 -18.67 -31.62 16.78
N GLU A 792 -19.25 -32.76 17.15
CA GLU A 792 -20.45 -33.29 16.52
C GLU A 792 -21.68 -32.43 16.83
N ALA A 793 -21.76 -31.86 18.04
CA ALA A 793 -22.78 -30.86 18.39
C ALA A 793 -22.59 -29.53 17.63
N GLY A 794 -21.39 -29.27 17.09
CA GLY A 794 -21.04 -28.01 16.44
C GLY A 794 -20.72 -26.88 17.42
N ASN A 795 -20.37 -27.21 18.66
CA ASN A 795 -20.04 -26.24 19.72
C ASN A 795 -18.60 -25.73 19.62
N VAL A 796 -17.68 -26.55 19.09
CA VAL A 796 -16.25 -26.24 18.94
C VAL A 796 -15.68 -26.76 17.62
N PHE A 797 -14.56 -26.18 17.18
CA PHE A 797 -13.78 -26.61 16.02
C PHE A 797 -14.63 -26.88 14.75
N GLN A 798 -15.59 -26.00 14.49
CA GLN A 798 -16.59 -26.15 13.43
C GLN A 798 -15.93 -26.32 12.06
N GLY A 799 -16.25 -27.41 11.35
CA GLY A 799 -15.65 -27.76 10.06
C GLY A 799 -14.20 -28.25 10.09
N MET A 800 -13.56 -28.33 11.25
CA MET A 800 -12.20 -28.85 11.36
C MET A 800 -12.19 -30.37 11.36
N ARG A 801 -11.04 -30.94 10.99
CA ARG A 801 -10.83 -32.39 10.80
C ARG A 801 -9.74 -32.91 11.72
N GLU A 802 -9.92 -34.14 12.18
CA GLU A 802 -8.96 -34.92 12.98
C GLU A 802 -8.83 -36.31 12.37
N ALA A 803 -7.62 -36.88 12.26
CA ALA A 803 -7.49 -38.28 11.86
C ALA A 803 -8.04 -39.22 12.96
N ILE A 804 -8.65 -40.33 12.57
CA ILE A 804 -9.17 -41.31 13.52
C ILE A 804 -8.01 -41.84 14.39
N ILE A 805 -8.11 -41.59 15.69
CA ILE A 805 -7.09 -41.93 16.69
C ILE A 805 -6.93 -43.45 16.77
N ARG A 806 -5.71 -43.96 16.57
CA ARG A 806 -5.38 -45.40 16.65
C ARG A 806 -4.37 -45.74 17.76
N PHE A 807 -4.01 -44.76 18.59
CA PHE A 807 -3.06 -44.88 19.69
C PHE A 807 -3.76 -44.80 21.06
N PRO A 808 -3.16 -45.35 22.13
CA PRO A 808 -3.73 -45.29 23.49
C PRO A 808 -3.89 -43.85 24.01
N PRO A 809 -4.79 -43.58 24.97
CA PRO A 809 -4.91 -42.30 25.66
C PRO A 809 -3.57 -41.78 26.19
N THR A 810 -3.24 -40.53 25.90
CA THR A 810 -1.91 -39.92 26.13
C THR A 810 -1.68 -39.45 27.56
N TYR A 811 -2.77 -39.31 28.33
CA TYR A 811 -2.82 -38.94 29.73
C TYR A 811 -3.55 -40.03 30.54
N LYS A 812 -3.29 -40.26 31.84
CA LYS A 812 -2.19 -39.75 32.68
C LYS A 812 -1.21 -40.87 32.98
N PHE A 813 0.08 -40.59 32.82
CA PHE A 813 1.16 -41.52 33.12
C PHE A 813 1.93 -41.19 34.40
N GLU A 814 2.59 -42.20 34.96
CA GLU A 814 3.69 -42.04 35.91
C GLU A 814 4.99 -41.81 35.13
N ARG A 815 5.81 -40.85 35.58
CA ARG A 815 7.03 -40.45 34.86
C ARG A 815 8.09 -41.55 34.95
N HIS A 816 8.86 -41.70 33.88
CA HIS A 816 9.90 -42.71 33.70
C HIS A 816 9.42 -44.18 33.73
N GLN A 817 8.11 -44.42 33.72
CA GLN A 817 7.54 -45.76 33.57
C GLN A 817 7.13 -46.03 32.12
N ALA A 818 7.66 -47.11 31.55
CA ALA A 818 7.44 -47.48 30.16
C ALA A 818 6.18 -48.33 29.95
N GLY A 819 5.55 -48.16 28.78
CA GLY A 819 4.43 -48.99 28.32
C GLY A 819 3.10 -48.75 29.06
N LEU A 820 2.12 -49.60 28.77
CA LEU A 820 0.74 -49.48 29.29
C LEU A 820 0.59 -49.78 30.78
N ALA A 821 1.65 -50.25 31.45
CA ALA A 821 1.69 -50.40 32.90
C ALA A 821 1.90 -49.05 33.62
N GLY A 822 2.36 -48.02 32.91
CA GLY A 822 2.70 -46.71 33.48
C GLY A 822 1.56 -45.72 33.59
N TYR A 823 0.29 -46.12 33.51
CA TYR A 823 -0.82 -45.19 33.78
C TYR A 823 -1.06 -45.03 35.29
N ASP A 824 -1.47 -43.82 35.70
CA ASP A 824 -1.64 -43.37 37.10
C ASP A 824 -2.28 -44.41 38.03
N SER A 825 -1.43 -45.14 38.77
CA SER A 825 -1.82 -46.13 39.78
C SER A 825 -1.95 -45.54 41.19
N GLY A 826 -1.66 -44.24 41.35
CA GLY A 826 -1.69 -43.53 42.61
C GLY A 826 -3.11 -43.27 43.15
N GLU A 827 -3.18 -42.69 44.35
CA GLU A 827 -4.43 -42.47 45.12
C GLU A 827 -5.53 -41.72 44.36
N LYS A 828 -5.18 -40.94 43.33
CA LYS A 828 -6.12 -40.12 42.55
C LYS A 828 -6.72 -40.84 41.33
N LYS A 829 -6.18 -42.01 40.94
CA LYS A 829 -6.60 -42.85 39.81
C LYS A 829 -7.23 -42.06 38.65
N ARG A 830 -6.46 -41.17 38.01
CA ARG A 830 -7.02 -40.34 36.94
C ARG A 830 -7.41 -41.19 35.75
N ILE A 831 -8.69 -41.14 35.36
CA ILE A 831 -9.21 -41.79 34.15
C ILE A 831 -8.35 -41.37 32.95
N PRO A 832 -7.80 -42.33 32.19
CA PRO A 832 -7.03 -42.03 30.98
C PRO A 832 -7.82 -41.23 29.95
N ALA A 833 -7.16 -40.30 29.24
CA ALA A 833 -7.80 -39.44 28.25
C ALA A 833 -6.87 -39.07 27.08
N TRP A 834 -7.46 -38.79 25.92
CA TRP A 834 -6.79 -38.13 24.79
C TRP A 834 -6.87 -36.61 24.97
N CYS A 835 -6.06 -36.11 25.91
CA CYS A 835 -5.91 -34.68 26.19
C CYS A 835 -5.17 -33.95 25.04
N ASP A 836 -4.16 -34.62 24.48
CA ASP A 836 -3.21 -34.08 23.50
C ASP A 836 -3.71 -34.38 22.07
N ARG A 837 -4.03 -33.33 21.29
CA ARG A 837 -4.78 -33.45 20.03
C ARG A 837 -4.21 -32.57 18.92
N ILE A 838 -4.47 -32.93 17.67
CA ILE A 838 -4.09 -32.16 16.47
C ILE A 838 -5.24 -32.15 15.47
N LEU A 839 -5.79 -30.97 15.19
CA LEU A 839 -6.91 -30.73 14.27
C LEU A 839 -6.53 -29.68 13.23
N TYR A 840 -7.21 -29.69 12.08
CA TYR A 840 -6.95 -28.70 11.03
C TYR A 840 -8.18 -28.29 10.22
N ARG A 841 -8.08 -27.12 9.57
CA ARG A 841 -8.93 -26.65 8.49
C ARG A 841 -8.05 -26.27 7.31
N ASP A 842 -8.48 -26.58 6.09
CA ASP A 842 -7.90 -26.12 4.81
C ASP A 842 -8.98 -25.38 3.99
N ASN A 843 -8.83 -25.26 2.66
CA ASN A 843 -9.87 -24.66 1.81
C ASN A 843 -10.93 -25.68 1.31
N LYS A 844 -10.82 -26.96 1.68
CA LYS A 844 -11.63 -28.06 1.14
C LYS A 844 -13.08 -27.98 1.64
N LYS A 845 -14.03 -27.81 0.71
CA LYS A 845 -15.47 -27.68 1.03
C LYS A 845 -16.17 -29.02 1.25
N HIS A 846 -15.77 -30.07 0.53
CA HIS A 846 -16.35 -31.40 0.61
C HIS A 846 -15.30 -32.49 0.33
N LEU A 847 -15.56 -33.74 0.74
CA LEU A 847 -14.72 -34.87 0.36
C LEU A 847 -14.71 -35.02 -1.16
N GLY A 848 -13.51 -35.01 -1.76
CA GLY A 848 -13.29 -35.11 -3.21
C GLY A 848 -12.87 -33.81 -3.91
N ALA A 849 -12.95 -32.64 -3.27
CA ALA A 849 -12.51 -31.39 -3.91
C ALA A 849 -10.99 -31.37 -4.17
N GLU A 850 -10.60 -31.06 -5.41
CA GLU A 850 -9.20 -30.98 -5.85
C GLU A 850 -8.54 -29.61 -5.56
N CYS A 851 -7.21 -29.60 -5.46
CA CYS A 851 -6.41 -28.38 -5.30
C CYS A 851 -6.44 -27.54 -6.59
N SER A 852 -6.86 -26.28 -6.48
CA SER A 852 -7.07 -25.32 -7.57
C SER A 852 -7.03 -23.89 -7.02
N LEU A 853 -6.99 -22.84 -7.84
CA LEU A 853 -6.95 -21.46 -7.30
C LEU A 853 -8.25 -21.04 -6.57
N ASP A 854 -9.37 -21.74 -6.83
CA ASP A 854 -10.62 -21.63 -6.09
C ASP A 854 -10.64 -22.45 -4.77
N CYS A 855 -9.74 -23.42 -4.62
CA CYS A 855 -9.54 -24.26 -3.43
C CYS A 855 -8.04 -24.45 -3.16
N PRO A 856 -7.32 -23.37 -2.77
CA PRO A 856 -5.87 -23.32 -2.97
C PRO A 856 -5.03 -24.13 -2.00
N VAL A 857 -5.51 -24.44 -0.81
CA VAL A 857 -4.85 -25.39 0.08
C VAL A 857 -5.77 -26.58 0.32
N VAL A 858 -5.28 -27.77 -0.04
CA VAL A 858 -5.95 -29.04 0.21
C VAL A 858 -4.96 -29.95 0.92
N SER A 859 -5.35 -30.44 2.09
CA SER A 859 -4.48 -31.25 2.95
C SER A 859 -5.15 -32.56 3.34
N SER A 860 -4.34 -33.58 3.58
CA SER A 860 -4.75 -34.88 4.13
C SER A 860 -3.73 -35.36 5.15
N ILE A 861 -4.17 -36.11 6.15
CA ILE A 861 -3.28 -36.70 7.16
C ILE A 861 -2.73 -38.04 6.66
N SER A 862 -1.41 -38.20 6.66
CA SER A 862 -0.71 -39.45 6.31
C SER A 862 -0.22 -40.24 7.52
N GLN A 863 -0.05 -39.59 8.68
CA GLN A 863 0.37 -40.22 9.93
C GLN A 863 -0.23 -39.47 11.11
N TYR A 864 -0.72 -40.18 12.14
CA TYR A 864 -1.17 -39.59 13.41
C TYR A 864 -0.93 -40.57 14.56
N ASP A 865 0.13 -40.33 15.34
CA ASP A 865 0.66 -41.26 16.35
C ASP A 865 1.00 -40.56 17.67
N ALA A 866 0.99 -41.34 18.76
CA ALA A 866 1.60 -40.96 20.04
C ALA A 866 2.89 -41.75 20.29
N CYS A 867 3.92 -41.04 20.75
CA CYS A 867 5.24 -41.57 21.12
C CYS A 867 5.21 -42.20 22.51
N MET A 868 4.63 -43.41 22.62
CA MET A 868 4.41 -44.12 23.88
C MET A 868 5.72 -44.52 24.60
N GLU A 869 6.82 -44.60 23.85
CA GLU A 869 8.19 -44.86 24.32
C GLU A 869 8.79 -43.71 25.12
N VAL A 870 8.30 -42.47 24.93
CA VAL A 870 8.77 -41.29 25.65
C VAL A 870 8.16 -41.26 27.06
N THR A 871 8.98 -41.06 28.09
CA THR A 871 8.55 -41.20 29.50
C THR A 871 8.87 -39.99 30.39
N ASP A 872 9.40 -38.91 29.83
CA ASP A 872 9.86 -37.74 30.59
C ASP A 872 8.72 -36.92 31.25
N SER A 873 7.48 -37.11 30.79
CA SER A 873 6.27 -36.42 31.27
C SER A 873 5.15 -37.43 31.62
N ASP A 874 4.16 -36.97 32.38
CA ASP A 874 2.90 -37.67 32.62
C ASP A 874 1.91 -37.59 31.43
N HIS A 875 2.32 -36.90 30.35
CA HIS A 875 1.72 -36.98 29.02
C HIS A 875 2.69 -37.58 27.99
N LYS A 876 2.15 -38.25 26.97
CA LYS A 876 2.91 -38.72 25.79
C LYS A 876 2.93 -37.68 24.67
N PRO A 877 4.06 -37.44 23.98
CA PRO A 877 4.09 -36.59 22.80
C PRO A 877 3.21 -37.17 21.70
N VAL A 878 2.52 -36.30 20.96
CA VAL A 878 1.73 -36.65 19.77
C VAL A 878 2.36 -36.01 18.54
N ARG A 879 2.29 -36.69 17.39
CA ARG A 879 2.69 -36.13 16.10
C ARG A 879 1.71 -36.48 14.98
N CYS A 880 1.56 -35.55 14.04
CA CYS A 880 0.73 -35.68 12.86
C CYS A 880 1.54 -35.22 11.63
N VAL A 881 1.50 -35.97 10.52
CA VAL A 881 2.10 -35.57 9.24
C VAL A 881 1.00 -35.29 8.23
N PHE A 882 0.91 -34.04 7.79
CA PHE A 882 0.03 -33.59 6.73
C PHE A 882 0.75 -33.65 5.39
N SER A 883 0.10 -34.19 4.36
CA SER A 883 0.44 -33.95 2.97
C SER A 883 -0.42 -32.79 2.46
N VAL A 884 0.19 -31.74 1.93
CA VAL A 884 -0.44 -30.46 1.59
C VAL A 884 -0.17 -30.12 0.13
N LYS A 885 -1.23 -29.91 -0.65
CA LYS A 885 -1.15 -29.33 -2.00
C LYS A 885 -1.50 -27.84 -1.92
N ILE A 886 -0.63 -26.97 -2.46
CA ILE A 886 -0.79 -25.50 -2.51
C ILE A 886 -0.88 -25.03 -3.96
N ALA A 887 -2.03 -24.50 -4.38
CA ALA A 887 -2.18 -23.82 -5.67
C ALA A 887 -1.83 -22.32 -5.54
N ARG A 888 -0.86 -21.87 -6.33
CA ARG A 888 -0.38 -20.49 -6.42
C ARG A 888 -0.45 -19.94 -7.84
N VAL A 889 -0.49 -18.62 -7.95
CA VAL A 889 -0.44 -17.91 -9.24
C VAL A 889 1.01 -17.67 -9.64
N ASP A 890 1.33 -17.92 -10.91
CA ASP A 890 2.52 -17.42 -11.60
C ASP A 890 2.22 -16.00 -12.11
N GLU A 891 2.55 -14.99 -11.29
CA GLU A 891 2.21 -13.59 -11.57
C GLU A 891 3.05 -12.99 -12.72
N SER A 892 4.12 -13.67 -13.15
CA SER A 892 4.84 -13.30 -14.38
C SER A 892 4.06 -13.72 -15.61
N VAL A 893 3.64 -14.99 -15.69
CA VAL A 893 2.85 -15.52 -16.83
C VAL A 893 1.46 -14.88 -16.87
N ARG A 894 0.78 -14.72 -15.72
CA ARG A 894 -0.55 -14.08 -15.65
C ARG A 894 -0.57 -12.65 -16.22
N ARG A 895 0.50 -11.88 -15.98
CA ARG A 895 0.67 -10.50 -16.46
C ARG A 895 0.97 -10.42 -17.96
N GLN A 896 1.79 -11.34 -18.48
CA GLN A 896 2.01 -11.49 -19.91
C GLN A 896 0.67 -11.80 -20.61
N GLU A 897 -0.11 -12.74 -20.06
CA GLU A 897 -1.43 -13.07 -20.59
C GLU A 897 -2.44 -11.92 -20.47
N TYR A 898 -2.39 -11.12 -19.40
CA TYR A 898 -3.16 -9.87 -19.29
C TYR A 898 -2.84 -8.92 -20.45
N GLY A 899 -1.55 -8.68 -20.72
CA GLY A 899 -1.10 -7.87 -21.84
C GLY A 899 -1.52 -8.43 -23.20
N ASN A 900 -1.37 -9.74 -23.39
CA ASN A 900 -1.80 -10.43 -24.61
C ASN A 900 -3.30 -10.29 -24.84
N ILE A 901 -4.14 -10.40 -23.80
CA ILE A 901 -5.59 -10.20 -23.90
C ILE A 901 -5.92 -8.75 -24.29
N ILE A 902 -5.33 -7.75 -23.60
CA ILE A 902 -5.50 -6.32 -23.93
C ILE A 902 -5.11 -6.04 -25.40
N ASN A 903 -4.00 -6.61 -25.86
CA ASN A 903 -3.41 -6.34 -27.17
C ASN A 903 -4.00 -7.17 -28.34
N SER A 904 -4.75 -8.24 -28.08
CA SER A 904 -5.31 -9.13 -29.13
C SER A 904 -6.84 -9.12 -29.21
N ASN A 905 -7.53 -8.99 -28.08
CA ASN A 905 -8.98 -9.23 -28.03
C ASN A 905 -9.77 -8.10 -28.73
N LYS A 906 -10.48 -8.45 -29.81
CA LYS A 906 -11.24 -7.50 -30.65
C LYS A 906 -12.32 -6.75 -29.84
N LYS A 907 -13.00 -7.38 -28.89
CA LYS A 907 -14.03 -6.73 -28.04
C LYS A 907 -13.41 -5.69 -27.11
N ILE A 908 -12.27 -6.03 -26.51
CA ILE A 908 -11.52 -5.12 -25.63
C ILE A 908 -11.02 -3.91 -26.41
N LYS A 909 -10.45 -4.11 -27.61
CA LYS A 909 -10.01 -3.01 -28.48
C LYS A 909 -11.14 -2.06 -28.85
N VAL A 910 -12.32 -2.58 -29.19
CA VAL A 910 -13.50 -1.75 -29.48
C VAL A 910 -13.94 -0.97 -28.23
N LEU A 911 -14.03 -1.61 -27.07
CA LEU A 911 -14.39 -0.92 -25.82
C LEU A 911 -13.37 0.17 -25.45
N LEU A 912 -12.07 -0.13 -25.50
CA LEU A 912 -11.01 0.85 -25.23
C LEU A 912 -11.04 2.01 -26.23
N GLY A 913 -11.23 1.73 -27.53
CA GLY A 913 -11.33 2.76 -28.57
C GLY A 913 -12.60 3.63 -28.49
N GLU A 914 -13.70 3.13 -27.92
CA GLU A 914 -14.86 3.96 -27.57
C GLU A 914 -14.58 4.83 -26.33
N LEU A 915 -13.89 4.26 -25.33
CA LEU A 915 -13.56 4.94 -24.07
C LEU A 915 -12.44 5.99 -24.22
N SER A 916 -11.55 5.84 -25.21
CA SER A 916 -10.49 6.80 -25.50
C SER A 916 -10.94 8.00 -26.34
N LYS A 917 -12.18 8.02 -26.85
CA LYS A 917 -12.72 9.14 -27.65
C LYS A 917 -12.69 10.47 -26.89
N VAL A 918 -11.78 11.35 -27.28
CA VAL A 918 -11.76 12.74 -26.85
C VAL A 918 -12.86 13.53 -27.57
N PRO A 919 -13.73 14.25 -26.85
CA PRO A 919 -14.74 15.12 -27.45
C PRO A 919 -14.13 16.16 -28.39
N GLU A 920 -14.81 16.44 -29.50
CA GLU A 920 -14.42 17.52 -30.38
C GLU A 920 -14.71 18.87 -29.71
N THR A 921 -13.71 19.75 -29.74
CA THR A 921 -13.77 21.08 -29.14
C THR A 921 -13.22 22.11 -30.12
N ILE A 922 -13.83 23.31 -30.13
CA ILE A 922 -13.40 24.43 -30.97
C ILE A 922 -13.01 25.60 -30.05
N VAL A 923 -11.87 26.22 -30.30
CA VAL A 923 -11.42 27.47 -29.65
C VAL A 923 -11.74 28.68 -30.53
N SER A 924 -12.12 29.80 -29.90
CA SER A 924 -12.49 31.04 -30.62
C SER A 924 -11.32 31.74 -31.31
N THR A 925 -10.09 31.53 -30.85
CA THR A 925 -8.88 32.05 -31.49
C THR A 925 -7.66 31.21 -31.13
N ASN A 926 -6.69 31.16 -32.05
CA ASN A 926 -5.36 30.59 -31.84
C ASN A 926 -4.30 31.69 -31.60
N ASN A 927 -4.68 32.97 -31.68
CA ASN A 927 -3.79 34.12 -31.44
C ASN A 927 -4.49 35.14 -30.52
N ILE A 928 -3.80 35.56 -29.46
CA ILE A 928 -4.22 36.60 -28.52
C ILE A 928 -3.11 37.65 -28.46
N ILE A 929 -3.48 38.93 -28.55
CA ILE A 929 -2.57 40.06 -28.39
C ILE A 929 -3.09 40.87 -27.21
N LEU A 930 -2.23 41.12 -26.21
CA LEU A 930 -2.56 41.88 -25.01
C LEU A 930 -1.78 43.19 -24.98
N GLN A 931 -2.46 44.29 -24.69
CA GLN A 931 -1.89 45.62 -24.49
C GLN A 931 -2.49 46.22 -23.21
N ASN A 932 -1.73 47.03 -22.46
CA ASN A 932 -2.23 47.88 -21.35
C ASN A 932 -3.34 47.28 -20.44
N GLN A 933 -3.02 46.28 -19.61
CA GLN A 933 -4.00 45.59 -18.73
C GLN A 933 -5.22 44.96 -19.44
N ASP A 934 -5.16 44.68 -20.75
CA ASP A 934 -6.27 44.03 -21.45
C ASP A 934 -6.60 42.64 -20.88
N SER A 935 -7.90 42.29 -20.91
CA SER A 935 -8.40 40.93 -20.75
C SER A 935 -9.06 40.46 -22.04
N THR A 936 -8.65 39.29 -22.55
CA THR A 936 -9.29 38.61 -23.70
C THR A 936 -10.01 37.36 -23.22
N ILE A 937 -11.23 37.11 -23.72
CA ILE A 937 -11.98 35.88 -23.41
C ILE A 937 -11.73 34.85 -24.52
N LEU A 938 -11.05 33.76 -24.16
CA LEU A 938 -10.95 32.55 -24.97
C LEU A 938 -12.21 31.68 -24.73
N ARG A 939 -12.97 31.42 -25.79
CA ARG A 939 -14.15 30.53 -25.71
C ARG A 939 -13.79 29.14 -26.21
N ILE A 940 -14.11 28.12 -25.41
CA ILE A 940 -13.91 26.71 -25.73
C ILE A 940 -15.28 26.06 -25.86
N THR A 941 -15.67 25.67 -27.07
CA THR A 941 -16.97 25.05 -27.36
C THR A 941 -16.85 23.54 -27.43
N ASN A 942 -17.61 22.79 -26.63
CA ASN A 942 -17.75 21.35 -26.78
C ASN A 942 -18.78 21.04 -27.88
N LYS A 943 -18.35 20.37 -28.96
CA LYS A 943 -19.21 19.96 -30.08
C LYS A 943 -19.82 18.56 -29.92
N SER A 944 -19.49 17.84 -28.84
CA SER A 944 -20.12 16.56 -28.56
C SER A 944 -21.53 16.74 -28.01
N GLU A 945 -22.49 16.00 -28.55
CA GLU A 945 -23.87 15.91 -28.05
C GLU A 945 -24.02 15.03 -26.80
N LYS A 946 -23.00 14.21 -26.48
CA LYS A 946 -23.10 13.14 -25.46
C LYS A 946 -22.02 13.20 -24.40
N ASN A 947 -20.79 13.58 -24.77
CA ASN A 947 -19.63 13.47 -23.89
C ASN A 947 -19.24 14.81 -23.28
N ILE A 948 -19.00 14.82 -21.97
CA ILE A 948 -18.38 15.95 -21.27
C ILE A 948 -16.91 16.04 -21.71
N ALA A 949 -16.48 17.23 -22.13
CA ALA A 949 -15.09 17.53 -22.39
C ALA A 949 -14.44 18.08 -21.11
N PHE A 950 -13.27 17.56 -20.77
CA PHE A 950 -12.45 18.07 -19.68
C PHE A 950 -11.29 18.83 -20.30
N PHE A 951 -10.93 19.98 -19.75
CA PHE A 951 -9.83 20.79 -20.27
C PHE A 951 -8.85 21.25 -19.19
N LYS A 952 -7.61 21.43 -19.64
CA LYS A 952 -6.48 21.94 -18.87
C LYS A 952 -5.62 22.77 -19.80
N ILE A 953 -5.30 24.00 -19.41
CA ILE A 953 -4.37 24.86 -20.13
C ILE A 953 -3.01 24.77 -19.44
N ILE A 954 -1.94 24.66 -20.24
CA ILE A 954 -0.54 24.69 -19.77
C ILE A 954 0.26 25.68 -20.60
N CYS A 955 1.30 26.26 -20.02
CA CYS A 955 2.35 26.94 -20.78
C CYS A 955 3.32 25.91 -21.36
N GLU A 956 3.47 25.85 -22.69
CA GLU A 956 4.49 25.02 -23.35
C GLU A 956 5.87 25.69 -23.32
N GLY A 957 5.90 27.02 -23.49
CA GLY A 957 7.12 27.80 -23.35
C GLY A 957 6.93 29.29 -23.62
N GLN A 958 7.96 30.06 -23.27
CA GLN A 958 8.03 31.51 -23.44
C GLN A 958 9.24 31.90 -24.29
N SER A 959 9.09 32.94 -25.11
CA SER A 959 10.20 33.59 -25.83
C SER A 959 10.15 35.11 -25.67
N LYS A 960 11.30 35.77 -25.88
CA LYS A 960 11.38 37.22 -26.11
C LYS A 960 11.44 37.42 -27.63
N ILE A 961 10.65 38.33 -28.17
CA ILE A 961 10.65 38.60 -29.62
C ILE A 961 11.88 39.45 -29.95
N GLU A 962 12.60 39.08 -31.01
CA GLU A 962 13.81 39.77 -31.46
C GLU A 962 13.48 40.95 -32.39
N GLU A 963 14.47 41.76 -32.77
CA GLU A 963 14.26 42.98 -33.58
C GLU A 963 13.72 42.70 -35.00
N ASP A 964 13.74 41.44 -35.44
CA ASP A 964 13.15 40.96 -36.70
C ASP A 964 11.62 40.66 -36.60
N GLY A 965 11.06 40.76 -35.39
CA GLY A 965 9.65 40.47 -35.11
C GLY A 965 9.28 38.99 -34.97
N GLN A 966 10.27 38.09 -34.95
CA GLN A 966 10.10 36.65 -34.78
C GLN A 966 10.55 36.17 -33.39
N ALA A 967 10.13 34.95 -33.04
CA ALA A 967 10.48 34.26 -31.80
C ALA A 967 11.14 32.94 -32.17
N HIS A 968 12.44 32.80 -31.90
CA HIS A 968 13.27 31.70 -32.42
C HIS A 968 13.50 30.54 -31.44
N ASP A 969 13.19 30.71 -30.15
CA ASP A 969 13.33 29.66 -29.13
C ASP A 969 12.31 29.86 -27.98
N HIS A 970 11.35 28.93 -27.81
CA HIS A 970 10.37 28.95 -26.72
C HIS A 970 10.84 28.05 -25.57
N ARG A 971 11.37 28.64 -24.50
CA ARG A 971 11.89 27.89 -23.35
C ARG A 971 10.76 27.35 -22.48
N ALA A 972 10.82 26.06 -22.14
CA ALA A 972 9.85 25.40 -21.28
C ALA A 972 9.83 25.99 -19.86
N ARG A 973 8.63 26.12 -19.27
CA ARG A 973 8.39 26.81 -17.99
C ARG A 973 7.94 25.87 -16.84
N GLY A 974 8.53 24.68 -16.77
CA GLY A 974 8.08 23.62 -15.88
C GLY A 974 6.65 23.19 -16.22
N SER A 975 6.06 22.36 -15.37
CA SER A 975 4.64 22.00 -15.53
C SER A 975 3.74 23.19 -15.23
N PHE A 976 2.74 23.40 -16.09
CA PHE A 976 1.72 24.46 -16.03
C PHE A 976 2.23 25.90 -16.21
N GLY A 977 3.47 26.21 -15.85
CA GLY A 977 3.91 27.54 -15.44
C GLY A 977 3.67 28.70 -16.41
N PHE A 978 2.52 29.35 -16.28
CA PHE A 978 2.27 30.66 -16.88
C PHE A 978 3.32 31.66 -16.36
N PRO A 979 3.78 32.61 -17.18
CA PRO A 979 4.68 33.66 -16.70
C PRO A 979 3.93 34.62 -15.78
N GLN A 980 4.65 35.28 -14.87
CA GLN A 980 4.07 36.16 -13.84
C GLN A 980 3.23 37.33 -14.41
N TRP A 981 3.45 37.74 -15.66
CA TRP A 981 2.68 38.77 -16.36
C TRP A 981 1.36 38.29 -16.98
N LEU A 982 1.07 36.98 -16.96
CA LEU A 982 -0.07 36.38 -17.65
C LEU A 982 -0.98 35.61 -16.68
N GLU A 983 -2.22 36.05 -16.59
CA GLU A 983 -3.30 35.29 -15.95
C GLU A 983 -4.06 34.43 -16.95
N VAL A 984 -4.35 33.20 -16.56
CA VAL A 984 -5.28 32.30 -17.27
C VAL A 984 -6.26 31.73 -16.25
N SER A 985 -7.53 32.14 -16.34
CA SER A 985 -8.55 31.79 -15.34
C SER A 985 -9.92 31.51 -15.98
N PRO A 986 -10.52 30.31 -15.81
CA PRO A 986 -9.96 29.15 -15.12
C PRO A 986 -8.92 28.40 -15.98
N GLY A 987 -7.82 27.95 -15.36
CA GLY A 987 -6.80 27.13 -16.04
C GLY A 987 -7.22 25.68 -16.32
N THR A 988 -8.21 25.16 -15.59
CA THR A 988 -8.80 23.82 -15.75
C THR A 988 -10.31 23.86 -15.62
N GLY A 989 -11.03 22.94 -16.25
CA GLY A 989 -12.48 22.85 -16.07
C GLY A 989 -13.18 21.76 -16.86
N THR A 990 -14.51 21.80 -16.82
CA THR A 990 -15.40 20.85 -17.51
C THR A 990 -16.38 21.58 -18.42
N ILE A 991 -16.69 20.99 -19.58
CA ILE A 991 -17.60 21.54 -20.58
C ILE A 991 -18.63 20.47 -20.91
N LYS A 992 -19.88 20.68 -20.48
CA LYS A 992 -20.98 19.76 -20.77
C LYS A 992 -21.26 19.70 -22.29
N PRO A 993 -21.94 18.65 -22.78
CA PRO A 993 -22.35 18.55 -24.18
C PRO A 993 -22.99 19.83 -24.71
N ASN A 994 -22.58 20.25 -25.91
CA ASN A 994 -23.05 21.47 -26.59
C ASN A 994 -22.95 22.79 -25.78
N GLN A 995 -22.07 22.85 -24.76
CA GLN A 995 -21.81 24.07 -23.99
C GLN A 995 -20.47 24.73 -24.35
N ILE A 996 -20.30 25.96 -23.86
CA ILE A 996 -19.10 26.79 -24.02
C ILE A 996 -18.53 27.06 -22.63
N ALA A 997 -17.21 26.88 -22.46
CA ALA A 997 -16.47 27.45 -21.35
C ALA A 997 -15.78 28.75 -21.80
N GLU A 998 -15.80 29.75 -20.93
CA GLU A 998 -15.10 31.01 -21.12
C GLU A 998 -13.88 31.05 -20.21
N VAL A 999 -12.71 31.34 -20.77
CA VAL A 999 -11.44 31.48 -20.05
C VAL A 999 -10.94 32.91 -20.25
N SER A 1000 -10.75 33.63 -19.16
CA SER A 1000 -10.07 34.92 -19.15
C SER A 1000 -8.58 34.71 -19.35
N VAL A 1001 -8.01 35.43 -20.31
CA VAL A 1001 -6.57 35.55 -20.55
C VAL A 1001 -6.22 37.03 -20.38
N HIS A 1002 -5.56 37.38 -19.28
CA HIS A 1002 -5.39 38.77 -18.86
C HIS A 1002 -3.91 39.10 -18.62
N LEU A 1003 -3.53 40.30 -19.04
CA LEU A 1003 -2.23 40.90 -18.78
C LEU A 1003 -2.30 41.68 -17.46
N GLU A 1004 -1.48 41.30 -16.47
CA GLU A 1004 -1.26 42.13 -15.27
C GLU A 1004 0.09 42.82 -15.31
N ASP A 1005 0.12 44.07 -14.84
CA ASP A 1005 1.35 44.82 -14.60
C ASP A 1005 2.01 44.31 -13.31
N PHE A 1006 2.92 43.34 -13.43
CA PHE A 1006 3.71 42.88 -12.29
C PHE A 1006 4.90 43.83 -12.05
N PRO A 1007 4.96 44.57 -10.91
CA PRO A 1007 6.15 45.35 -10.59
C PRO A 1007 7.30 44.39 -10.30
N THR A 1008 8.39 44.49 -11.06
CA THR A 1008 9.65 43.81 -10.72
C THR A 1008 10.11 44.31 -9.35
N VAL A 1009 9.95 43.47 -8.33
CA VAL A 1009 10.52 43.70 -7.01
C VAL A 1009 12.03 43.86 -7.18
N GLU A 1010 12.57 44.97 -6.68
CA GLU A 1010 14.02 45.24 -6.69
C GLU A 1010 14.76 44.09 -5.99
N GLU A 1011 15.69 43.43 -6.68
CA GLU A 1011 16.56 42.40 -6.07
C GLU A 1011 17.51 43.08 -5.07
N PHE A 1012 17.08 43.18 -3.81
CA PHE A 1012 17.92 43.61 -2.71
C PHE A 1012 18.93 42.52 -2.33
N VAL A 1013 20.15 42.64 -2.86
CA VAL A 1013 21.34 41.96 -2.34
C VAL A 1013 22.20 43.00 -1.60
N ASP A 1014 22.61 42.67 -0.38
CA ASP A 1014 23.48 43.48 0.48
C ASP A 1014 23.05 44.94 0.73
N GLY A 1015 21.74 45.22 0.71
CA GLY A 1015 21.17 46.50 1.16
C GLY A 1015 21.42 47.69 0.23
N VAL A 1016 21.86 47.45 -1.00
CA VAL A 1016 22.01 48.48 -2.05
C VAL A 1016 21.04 48.17 -3.19
N ALA A 1017 20.15 49.11 -3.51
CA ALA A 1017 19.27 48.97 -4.66
C ALA A 1017 20.09 49.01 -5.96
N GLN A 1018 20.11 47.91 -6.72
CA GLN A 1018 20.56 47.95 -8.11
C GLN A 1018 19.44 48.55 -8.97
N ASN A 1019 19.71 49.72 -9.57
CA ASN A 1019 18.82 50.36 -10.54
C ASN A 1019 18.67 49.49 -11.80
N SER A 1020 17.67 48.60 -11.82
CA SER A 1020 17.31 47.76 -12.97
C SER A 1020 16.49 48.53 -14.03
N TRP A 1021 17.04 49.64 -14.52
CA TRP A 1021 16.42 50.36 -15.64
C TRP A 1021 16.47 49.52 -16.93
N CYS A 1022 15.28 49.06 -17.36
CA CYS A 1022 14.95 48.63 -18.72
C CYS A 1022 15.35 47.20 -19.18
N GLU A 1023 14.65 46.17 -18.67
CA GLU A 1023 14.46 44.89 -19.40
C GLU A 1023 13.01 44.62 -19.85
N ASP A 1024 11.99 45.22 -19.22
CA ASP A 1024 10.58 44.85 -19.40
C ASP A 1024 9.85 45.48 -20.60
N THR A 1025 10.54 46.24 -21.44
CA THR A 1025 9.97 46.94 -22.60
C THR A 1025 9.94 46.13 -23.89
N ARG A 1026 10.43 44.88 -23.89
CA ARG A 1026 10.45 44.02 -25.08
C ARG A 1026 9.17 43.21 -25.22
N ASP A 1027 8.72 43.03 -26.47
CA ASP A 1027 7.63 42.12 -26.81
C ASP A 1027 7.92 40.70 -26.30
N LYS A 1028 6.95 40.12 -25.59
CA LYS A 1028 7.04 38.76 -25.03
C LYS A 1028 5.99 37.87 -25.67
N GLU A 1029 6.34 36.59 -25.83
CA GLU A 1029 5.45 35.59 -26.40
C GLU A 1029 5.38 34.34 -25.54
N VAL A 1030 4.18 33.78 -25.40
CA VAL A 1030 3.92 32.48 -24.79
C VAL A 1030 3.08 31.61 -25.72
N ILE A 1031 3.39 30.31 -25.73
CA ILE A 1031 2.53 29.30 -26.32
C ILE A 1031 1.73 28.63 -25.20
N LEU A 1032 0.44 28.92 -25.12
CA LEU A 1032 -0.51 28.17 -24.31
C LEU A 1032 -0.97 26.93 -25.07
N VAL A 1033 -1.11 25.81 -24.38
CA VAL A 1033 -1.67 24.57 -24.94
C VAL A 1033 -2.90 24.19 -24.16
N LEU A 1034 -4.05 24.28 -24.83
CA LEU A 1034 -5.30 23.74 -24.35
C LEU A 1034 -5.31 22.23 -24.59
N VAL A 1035 -5.13 21.46 -23.53
CA VAL A 1035 -5.22 20.01 -23.49
C VAL A 1035 -6.65 19.61 -23.13
N VAL A 1036 -7.31 18.91 -24.05
CA VAL A 1036 -8.68 18.39 -23.87
C VAL A 1036 -8.65 16.88 -23.78
N HIS A 1037 -9.39 16.30 -22.84
CA HIS A 1037 -9.53 14.86 -22.68
C HIS A 1037 -11.00 14.43 -22.50
N GLY A 1038 -11.27 13.16 -22.81
CA GLY A 1038 -12.57 12.53 -22.58
C GLY A 1038 -12.73 12.07 -21.12
N ARG A 1039 -13.96 11.65 -20.77
CA ARG A 1039 -14.34 11.23 -19.41
C ARG A 1039 -13.50 10.07 -18.83
N PHE A 1040 -12.98 9.21 -19.71
CA PHE A 1040 -12.20 8.02 -19.35
C PHE A 1040 -10.92 7.88 -20.19
N SER A 1041 -10.60 8.89 -20.98
CA SER A 1041 -9.51 8.83 -21.95
C SER A 1041 -8.20 9.33 -21.36
N THR A 1042 -7.13 8.57 -21.54
CA THR A 1042 -5.76 9.05 -21.40
C THR A 1042 -5.21 9.68 -22.69
N GLU A 1043 -5.92 9.54 -23.81
CA GLU A 1043 -5.62 10.32 -25.02
C GLU A 1043 -6.07 11.77 -24.83
N THR A 1044 -5.37 12.70 -25.49
CA THR A 1044 -5.65 14.13 -25.41
C THR A 1044 -5.67 14.76 -26.80
N ARG A 1045 -6.55 15.74 -27.01
CA ARG A 1045 -6.48 16.68 -28.13
C ARG A 1045 -5.81 17.97 -27.63
N LYS A 1046 -4.91 18.55 -28.42
CA LYS A 1046 -4.13 19.73 -28.04
C LYS A 1046 -4.40 20.86 -29.04
N HIS A 1047 -4.80 22.03 -28.56
CA HIS A 1047 -4.88 23.26 -29.37
C HIS A 1047 -3.81 24.23 -28.87
N ARG A 1048 -2.97 24.74 -29.78
CA ARG A 1048 -1.90 25.71 -29.46
C ARG A 1048 -2.43 27.13 -29.68
N ILE A 1049 -2.26 27.99 -28.69
CA ILE A 1049 -2.74 29.37 -28.67
C ILE A 1049 -1.53 30.26 -28.38
N ARG A 1050 -1.19 31.13 -29.32
CA ARG A 1050 -0.10 32.11 -29.21
C ARG A 1050 -0.59 33.35 -28.48
N VAL A 1051 0.06 33.72 -27.39
CA VAL A 1051 -0.23 34.95 -26.62
C VAL A 1051 0.97 35.88 -26.73
N ARG A 1052 0.77 37.07 -27.33
CA ARG A 1052 1.80 38.11 -27.46
C ARG A 1052 1.45 39.31 -26.59
N HIS A 1053 2.40 39.72 -25.75
CA HIS A 1053 2.36 40.99 -25.03
C HIS A 1053 3.17 42.04 -25.80
N CYS A 1054 2.56 43.18 -26.10
CA CYS A 1054 3.18 44.30 -26.81
C CYS A 1054 3.19 45.58 -25.95
N PRO A 1055 4.30 45.90 -25.27
CA PRO A 1055 4.46 47.16 -24.54
C PRO A 1055 4.48 48.36 -25.50
N ARG A 1056 3.69 49.40 -25.25
CA ARG A 1056 3.74 50.65 -26.05
C ARG A 1056 4.85 51.58 -25.53
N GLY A 1057 5.93 51.77 -26.29
CA GLY A 1057 6.98 52.70 -25.87
C GLY A 1057 8.20 52.95 -26.78
N GLY A 1058 8.11 52.78 -28.10
CA GLY A 1058 9.20 53.12 -29.03
C GLY A 1058 8.68 53.89 -30.26
N PRO A 1059 9.38 54.94 -30.76
CA PRO A 1059 8.88 55.71 -31.88
C PRO A 1059 8.88 54.89 -33.17
N ALA A 1060 7.85 55.09 -33.99
CA ALA A 1060 7.82 54.55 -35.34
C ALA A 1060 9.06 55.03 -36.12
N LYS A 1061 10.00 54.11 -36.40
CA LYS A 1061 11.08 54.37 -37.34
C LYS A 1061 10.47 54.49 -38.74
N ASN A 1062 10.29 55.73 -39.18
CA ASN A 1062 10.02 56.05 -40.58
C ASN A 1062 11.20 55.60 -41.46
N HIS A 1063 11.22 54.33 -41.85
CA HIS A 1063 11.93 53.93 -43.06
C HIS A 1063 11.04 54.23 -44.26
N PHE A 1064 11.19 55.45 -44.78
CA PHE A 1064 10.95 55.68 -46.20
C PHE A 1064 11.85 54.73 -46.99
N ASN A 1065 11.25 53.79 -47.70
CA ASN A 1065 11.78 53.36 -48.98
C ASN A 1065 10.60 53.18 -49.94
N ASP A 1066 10.70 53.83 -51.10
CA ASP A 1066 9.66 53.93 -52.09
C ASP A 1066 9.56 52.61 -52.89
N GLY A 1067 8.35 52.11 -53.16
CA GLY A 1067 8.22 50.73 -53.70
C GLY A 1067 6.82 50.10 -53.73
N THR A 1068 5.87 50.73 -54.45
CA THR A 1068 4.67 50.10 -55.08
C THR A 1068 3.71 49.21 -54.25
N LYS A 1069 2.43 49.62 -54.27
CA LYS A 1069 1.26 48.94 -53.69
C LYS A 1069 1.00 47.52 -54.24
N THR A 1070 0.56 46.61 -53.37
CA THR A 1070 -0.62 45.74 -53.62
C THR A 1070 -1.39 45.54 -52.31
N SER A 1071 -2.72 45.47 -52.38
CA SER A 1071 -3.63 45.58 -51.25
C SER A 1071 -4.12 44.23 -50.71
N GLY A 1072 -4.12 44.06 -49.38
CA GLY A 1072 -4.89 43.04 -48.66
C GLY A 1072 -5.37 43.61 -47.33
N GLN A 1073 -6.68 43.87 -47.19
CA GLN A 1073 -7.25 44.43 -45.97
C GLN A 1073 -7.31 43.38 -44.85
N ILE A 1074 -6.69 43.68 -43.71
CA ILE A 1074 -6.97 42.99 -42.45
C ILE A 1074 -8.03 43.83 -41.70
N ASN A 1075 -9.26 43.32 -41.65
CA ASN A 1075 -10.34 43.95 -40.90
C ASN A 1075 -10.16 43.71 -39.40
N ALA A 1076 -9.57 44.68 -38.69
CA ALA A 1076 -9.69 44.76 -37.25
C ALA A 1076 -11.06 45.35 -36.88
N LEU A 1077 -11.98 44.51 -36.38
CA LEU A 1077 -13.26 44.98 -35.83
C LEU A 1077 -13.03 45.55 -34.43
N HIS A 1078 -13.02 46.88 -34.33
CA HIS A 1078 -13.01 47.57 -33.04
C HIS A 1078 -14.37 47.48 -32.34
N ARG A 1079 -14.32 47.41 -31.01
CA ARG A 1079 -15.44 47.20 -30.09
C ARG A 1079 -16.30 48.46 -29.92
N SER A 1080 -17.11 48.80 -30.92
CA SER A 1080 -18.15 49.83 -30.81
C SER A 1080 -19.32 49.58 -31.77
N ASP A 1081 -20.09 48.51 -31.53
CA ASP A 1081 -21.50 48.39 -31.91
C ASP A 1081 -22.16 47.21 -31.18
N TYR A 1082 -23.49 47.25 -31.04
CA TYR A 1082 -24.38 46.26 -30.38
C TYR A 1082 -24.29 46.10 -28.86
N HIS A 1083 -24.83 47.09 -28.15
CA HIS A 1083 -25.85 46.76 -27.13
C HIS A 1083 -27.13 46.27 -27.82
N GLN A 1084 -27.87 45.37 -27.15
CA GLN A 1084 -29.16 44.78 -27.56
C GLN A 1084 -29.13 43.93 -28.85
N LEU A 1085 -29.29 42.62 -28.67
CA LEU A 1085 -30.36 41.83 -29.30
C LEU A 1085 -30.46 40.47 -28.61
N SER A 1086 -31.61 40.18 -27.99
CA SER A 1086 -31.96 38.81 -27.60
C SER A 1086 -32.75 38.14 -28.73
N ASN A 1087 -32.71 36.81 -28.77
CA ASN A 1087 -33.48 35.92 -29.64
C ASN A 1087 -33.15 36.06 -31.15
N THR A 1088 -32.52 35.03 -31.75
CA THR A 1088 -33.21 33.98 -32.56
C THR A 1088 -32.19 32.97 -33.13
N LEU A 1089 -32.69 31.86 -33.66
CA LEU A 1089 -31.91 30.81 -34.31
C LEU A 1089 -31.35 31.29 -35.66
N ASP A 1090 -30.08 30.96 -35.95
CA ASP A 1090 -29.62 30.30 -37.21
C ASP A 1090 -28.11 30.44 -37.41
N VAL A 1091 -27.34 29.52 -36.80
CA VAL A 1091 -25.88 29.35 -37.05
C VAL A 1091 -25.56 27.90 -37.49
N VAL A 1092 -26.59 27.06 -37.67
CA VAL A 1092 -26.44 25.63 -37.98
C VAL A 1092 -26.17 25.38 -39.47
N GLU A 1093 -26.55 26.29 -40.38
CA GLU A 1093 -26.30 26.11 -41.82
C GLU A 1093 -24.91 26.57 -42.28
N GLN A 1094 -24.31 27.60 -41.68
CA GLN A 1094 -23.01 28.11 -42.14
C GLN A 1094 -21.81 27.22 -41.78
N LEU A 1095 -21.99 26.20 -40.92
CA LEU A 1095 -20.94 25.25 -40.53
C LEU A 1095 -20.82 24.02 -41.44
N LYS A 1096 -21.65 23.87 -42.49
CA LYS A 1096 -21.64 22.67 -43.35
C LYS A 1096 -20.58 22.64 -44.46
N ASN A 1097 -19.96 23.78 -44.81
CA ASN A 1097 -19.15 23.92 -46.03
C ASN A 1097 -17.72 24.46 -45.81
N LEU A 1098 -16.96 23.85 -44.89
CA LEU A 1098 -15.49 23.93 -44.92
C LEU A 1098 -14.90 22.53 -44.79
N HIS A 1099 -14.59 21.93 -45.94
CA HIS A 1099 -13.69 20.78 -46.02
C HIS A 1099 -12.25 21.27 -46.10
N SER A 1100 -11.38 20.68 -45.26
CA SER A 1100 -9.93 20.36 -45.42
C SER A 1100 -9.05 21.21 -46.37
N PRO A 1101 -7.80 21.58 -45.99
CA PRO A 1101 -7.00 21.04 -44.88
C PRO A 1101 -6.83 21.97 -43.67
#